data_AF-I6MFC9-F1
#
_entry.id   AF-I6MFC9-F1
#
_cell.length_a   1.000
_cell.length_b   1.000
_cell.length_c   1.000
_cell.angle_alpha   90.00
_cell.angle_beta   90.00
_cell.angle_gamma   90.00
#
_symmetry.space_group_name_H-M   'P 1'
#
loop_
_entity.id
_entity.type
_entity.pdbx_description
1 polymer ?
#
loop_
_entity_poly.entity_id
_entity_poly.type
_entity_poly.pdbx_seq_one_letter_code
_entity_poly.pdbx_strand_id
1 'polypeptide(L)'
;MSYKDMFRKEQRFSFRKFSFGLASAVIANVILGGAIANSPVVHANTVTEAETAVAPANQDLGNETKTEEEPKEPIEAVRTDMENRAAEILPEALNASVTNQAPVIPTIGDLPKDASGQNVHGKATDNKIYRVVYVFGNVAGTTETEDGKQNVAPTFNRNDATKTFPITDPDSDIQTISYEVPADIASYTLDDPNSIVTNGTSPGPVSYLDGPNGSATLTQDGYLTGSFPWGAGDLAGRRIKVTDATGNTTKSNPFYMVAYTVKPVDDKPLAVSNSSELTEQAIFDKLVVDKSAKTTSNSALVIDSSNYKHSIAGYRTVNSDGTKTETVEETNLSDFPTEGKYEVRVKTTNVYGQTIYNWIPVNAYKLDTAKDAEIRKYTDNQAPIHAIMQIGQAGEKAAVILKDIPSDFSIENFNLKDGVADELAKRNLEFVRNDAVATTDTDGDGAKEGIVGYIQPKTGGANSGVATYTGSNNLTYGFTYKAVETKDKANATEAKTLELDYTILFIDTKAPVMTPKSEYIRFVGEEYTVSVPGTDNAFLNTGKLNGTLSILKDGESGSLVSSDLGTNTKITSELDPTGATANQGDDGQSSTKFNVKITGTGPATGGTGTYKLRVGEDNYPFGPEGKLVDGNKPENVGLTSVKVTFVKHATVSTPVSVENPANLTPEEKAAVIAQIKKDNADNERLKGLPDSAFTVNSDGTVSVDYSAGGVNVDGATDIIKNATTNLADTRNEAKAEIDTKLAEHKKAIEAKRDEAFSKIDDDISLRAEQRQAAKDAVAAAAGDALKELDNKATEAKEKIDKATTASEINDAKTNGEINLDSAEAVGEKAINQSKRNRQRTKA
;
A
#
# COMPACT_ATOMS: atom_id res chain seq x y z
N MET A 1 -39.27 -15.59 -20.65
CA MET A 1 -38.28 -16.08 -21.63
C MET A 1 -36.92 -16.06 -20.98
N SER A 2 -35.94 -16.90 -21.32
CA SER A 2 -35.98 -18.29 -21.81
C SER A 2 -34.56 -18.84 -21.77
N TYR A 3 -34.43 -20.09 -21.36
CA TYR A 3 -33.31 -21.01 -21.55
C TYR A 3 -32.47 -20.84 -22.84
N LYS A 4 -31.16 -21.15 -22.72
CA LYS A 4 -30.33 -22.07 -23.55
C LYS A 4 -29.20 -21.54 -24.48
N ASP A 5 -28.13 -22.36 -24.53
CA ASP A 5 -27.09 -22.59 -25.57
C ASP A 5 -26.29 -21.37 -26.14
N MET A 6 -25.01 -21.21 -25.79
CA MET A 6 -23.80 -21.75 -26.47
C MET A 6 -23.38 -21.05 -27.79
N PHE A 7 -22.24 -20.32 -27.79
CA PHE A 7 -21.01 -20.67 -28.56
C PHE A 7 -19.97 -19.53 -28.74
N ARG A 8 -18.71 -19.80 -28.30
CA ARG A 8 -17.39 -19.53 -28.96
C ARG A 8 -16.92 -18.11 -29.39
N LYS A 9 -15.59 -17.92 -29.26
CA LYS A 9 -14.67 -16.92 -29.87
C LYS A 9 -14.76 -15.49 -29.30
N GLU A 10 -13.74 -14.62 -29.37
CA GLU A 10 -12.37 -14.68 -29.95
C GLU A 10 -11.29 -14.60 -28.84
N GLN A 11 -10.05 -15.12 -28.89
CA GLN A 11 -8.96 -15.21 -29.89
C GLN A 11 -8.10 -13.94 -30.11
N ARG A 12 -6.80 -14.05 -29.71
CA ARG A 12 -5.55 -13.36 -30.16
C ARG A 12 -4.46 -13.69 -29.09
N PHE A 13 -3.25 -14.22 -29.34
CA PHE A 13 -2.45 -14.66 -30.51
C PHE A 13 -1.62 -15.91 -30.07
N SER A 14 -1.05 -16.88 -30.84
CA SER A 14 -0.80 -17.18 -32.27
C SER A 14 0.34 -16.39 -32.97
N PHE A 15 1.53 -16.91 -33.31
CA PHE A 15 2.03 -18.27 -33.64
C PHE A 15 3.57 -18.36 -33.36
N ARG A 16 4.38 -19.43 -33.54
CA ARG A 16 4.51 -20.62 -34.44
C ARG A 16 5.36 -21.69 -33.67
N LYS A 17 5.47 -22.99 -33.98
CA LYS A 17 4.89 -23.94 -34.98
C LYS A 17 4.08 -25.02 -34.19
N PHE A 18 3.57 -26.20 -34.62
CA PHE A 18 3.63 -27.11 -35.80
C PHE A 18 4.89 -28.01 -35.96
N SER A 19 4.82 -29.34 -36.22
CA SER A 19 3.68 -30.30 -36.20
C SER A 19 4.10 -31.77 -36.50
N PHE A 20 3.30 -32.75 -36.03
CA PHE A 20 2.99 -34.11 -36.56
C PHE A 20 4.07 -35.05 -37.18
N GLY A 21 3.96 -36.37 -36.91
CA GLY A 21 4.47 -37.43 -37.80
C GLY A 21 4.42 -38.86 -37.23
N LEU A 22 3.92 -39.84 -38.00
CA LEU A 22 4.03 -41.28 -37.69
C LEU A 22 5.38 -41.87 -38.15
N ALA A 23 5.72 -43.07 -37.68
CA ALA A 23 7.00 -43.73 -37.90
C ALA A 23 7.15 -44.44 -39.27
N SER A 24 8.38 -44.47 -39.81
CA SER A 24 8.93 -45.49 -40.73
C SER A 24 10.43 -45.24 -41.03
N ALA A 25 11.18 -46.33 -41.31
CA ALA A 25 12.58 -46.42 -41.76
C ALA A 25 13.69 -45.82 -40.82
N VAL A 26 14.83 -46.43 -40.45
CA VAL A 26 15.66 -47.60 -40.86
C VAL A 26 16.97 -47.23 -41.61
N ILE A 27 18.11 -47.68 -41.04
CA ILE A 27 19.49 -47.81 -41.59
C ILE A 27 20.44 -46.57 -41.57
N ALA A 28 21.37 -46.61 -40.61
CA ALA A 28 22.82 -46.33 -40.70
C ALA A 28 23.31 -44.87 -40.94
N ASN A 29 24.60 -44.52 -40.75
CA ASN A 29 25.79 -45.37 -40.57
C ASN A 29 26.95 -44.70 -39.76
N VAL A 30 27.94 -45.52 -39.39
CA VAL A 30 29.31 -45.17 -38.91
C VAL A 30 29.45 -44.48 -37.54
N ILE A 31 29.67 -45.31 -36.52
CA ILE A 31 30.93 -45.25 -35.76
C ILE A 31 31.63 -46.61 -35.93
N LEU A 32 32.85 -46.60 -36.45
CA LEU A 32 33.75 -47.76 -36.57
C LEU A 32 34.52 -47.92 -35.24
N GLY A 33 34.96 -49.10 -34.78
CA GLY A 33 34.99 -50.41 -35.44
C GLY A 33 36.36 -50.71 -36.07
N GLY A 34 37.32 -51.22 -35.29
CA GLY A 34 38.65 -51.57 -35.81
C GLY A 34 39.61 -52.11 -34.74
N ALA A 35 39.94 -53.38 -34.84
CA ALA A 35 40.80 -54.12 -33.91
C ALA A 35 42.28 -53.67 -33.89
N ILE A 36 42.96 -53.95 -32.78
CA ILE A 36 44.24 -54.65 -32.83
C ILE A 36 44.07 -55.95 -32.04
N ALA A 37 44.38 -57.08 -32.66
CA ALA A 37 44.43 -58.38 -31.99
C ALA A 37 45.85 -58.64 -31.48
N ASN A 38 45.95 -59.26 -30.30
CA ASN A 38 47.09 -60.12 -29.95
C ASN A 38 46.62 -61.20 -28.97
N SER A 39 46.29 -62.36 -29.52
CA SER A 39 46.53 -63.66 -28.88
C SER A 39 48.01 -63.76 -28.44
N PRO A 40 48.42 -64.61 -27.48
CA PRO A 40 47.87 -65.93 -27.16
C PRO A 40 47.61 -66.10 -25.62
N VAL A 41 47.42 -67.25 -24.99
CA VAL A 41 47.73 -68.66 -25.32
C VAL A 41 46.70 -69.61 -24.70
N VAL A 42 46.37 -70.71 -25.39
CA VAL A 42 45.79 -71.90 -24.75
C VAL A 42 46.92 -72.74 -24.15
N HIS A 43 47.16 -72.59 -22.85
CA HIS A 43 47.66 -73.66 -21.98
C HIS A 43 46.77 -73.63 -20.73
N ALA A 44 46.03 -74.68 -20.41
CA ALA A 44 46.53 -75.99 -19.96
C ALA A 44 47.27 -75.87 -18.62
N ASN A 45 46.51 -75.64 -17.54
CA ASN A 45 46.95 -75.97 -16.19
C ASN A 45 46.32 -77.30 -15.75
N THR A 46 47.10 -78.37 -15.90
CA THR A 46 47.43 -79.22 -14.73
C THR A 46 47.89 -78.29 -13.59
N VAL A 47 47.63 -78.53 -12.31
CA VAL A 47 47.94 -79.69 -11.44
C VAL A 47 47.00 -79.62 -10.21
N THR A 48 46.85 -80.56 -9.27
CA THR A 48 47.50 -81.85 -8.90
C THR A 48 46.38 -82.69 -8.21
N GLU A 49 46.33 -84.02 -8.26
CA GLU A 49 46.95 -84.95 -7.27
C GLU A 49 46.86 -84.49 -5.79
N ALA A 50 46.47 -85.29 -4.80
CA ALA A 50 45.88 -86.63 -4.70
C ALA A 50 45.18 -86.71 -3.30
N GLU A 51 44.72 -87.81 -2.69
CA GLU A 51 44.79 -89.26 -2.96
C GLU A 51 43.69 -89.98 -2.15
N THR A 52 43.04 -91.03 -2.70
CA THR A 52 42.34 -92.18 -2.05
C THR A 52 41.18 -92.69 -2.94
N ALA A 53 40.80 -93.98 -2.96
CA ALA A 53 41.58 -95.21 -2.81
C ALA A 53 40.79 -96.41 -3.39
N VAL A 54 41.42 -97.18 -4.29
CA VAL A 54 41.37 -98.66 -4.41
C VAL A 54 40.00 -99.33 -4.14
N ALA A 55 39.19 -99.60 -5.17
CA ALA A 55 39.11 -100.92 -5.88
C ALA A 55 37.96 -101.82 -5.34
N PRO A 56 37.57 -102.95 -5.99
CA PRO A 56 38.16 -103.59 -7.17
C PRO A 56 37.22 -103.84 -8.37
N ALA A 57 37.84 -104.09 -9.52
CA ALA A 57 37.21 -104.77 -10.66
C ALA A 57 37.27 -106.30 -10.47
N ASN A 58 36.28 -107.03 -10.98
CA ASN A 58 36.35 -108.49 -11.06
C ASN A 58 37.26 -108.95 -12.20
N GLN A 59 37.93 -110.08 -12.01
CA GLN A 59 38.66 -110.76 -13.07
C GLN A 59 37.72 -111.57 -13.98
N ASP A 60 38.13 -111.61 -15.25
CA ASP A 60 38.13 -112.77 -16.15
C ASP A 60 37.51 -114.07 -15.61
N LEU A 61 36.45 -114.50 -16.29
CA LEU A 61 36.12 -115.91 -16.47
C LEU A 61 35.37 -116.06 -17.80
N GLY A 62 36.12 -116.27 -18.88
CA GLY A 62 35.53 -116.65 -20.17
C GLY A 62 34.69 -117.93 -20.05
N ASN A 63 33.55 -117.98 -20.74
CA ASN A 63 32.73 -119.18 -20.86
C ASN A 63 32.38 -119.46 -22.34
N GLU A 64 32.07 -120.72 -22.65
CA GLU A 64 32.30 -121.30 -23.96
C GLU A 64 31.27 -120.93 -25.05
N THR A 65 31.72 -120.87 -26.29
CA THR A 65 30.86 -120.80 -27.47
C THR A 65 30.37 -122.19 -27.90
N LYS A 66 29.05 -122.43 -27.83
CA LYS A 66 28.36 -123.37 -28.73
C LYS A 66 26.83 -123.33 -28.63
N THR A 67 26.18 -123.00 -29.76
CA THR A 67 24.82 -123.46 -30.19
C THR A 67 23.61 -123.15 -29.28
N GLU A 68 22.40 -122.82 -29.77
CA GLU A 68 21.87 -122.66 -31.14
C GLU A 68 20.59 -121.79 -31.12
N GLU A 69 20.01 -121.54 -32.30
CA GLU A 69 18.66 -121.02 -32.60
C GLU A 69 18.30 -119.52 -32.35
N GLU A 70 17.75 -118.93 -33.42
CA GLU A 70 16.90 -117.73 -33.50
C GLU A 70 15.51 -117.99 -32.84
N PRO A 71 14.59 -117.00 -32.56
CA PRO A 71 14.41 -115.76 -33.35
C PRO A 71 13.92 -114.46 -32.65
N LYS A 72 14.15 -113.35 -33.37
CA LYS A 72 13.29 -112.16 -33.59
C LYS A 72 12.13 -111.87 -32.60
N GLU A 73 12.38 -111.08 -31.55
CA GLU A 73 11.35 -110.13 -31.03
C GLU A 73 11.84 -108.80 -30.35
N PRO A 74 13.09 -108.28 -30.46
CA PRO A 74 13.59 -107.34 -29.44
C PRO A 74 13.35 -105.84 -29.70
N ILE A 75 13.08 -105.41 -30.94
CA ILE A 75 13.28 -104.01 -31.36
C ILE A 75 12.27 -103.05 -30.70
N GLU A 76 11.02 -103.48 -30.52
CA GLU A 76 9.98 -102.64 -29.92
C GLU A 76 10.15 -102.56 -28.40
N ALA A 77 10.48 -103.69 -27.75
CA ALA A 77 10.82 -103.74 -26.32
C ALA A 77 12.04 -102.86 -25.97
N VAL A 78 13.08 -102.81 -26.81
CA VAL A 78 14.25 -101.94 -26.59
C VAL A 78 13.90 -100.46 -26.74
N ARG A 79 12.94 -100.06 -27.58
CA ARG A 79 12.46 -98.67 -27.59
C ARG A 79 11.74 -98.33 -26.29
N THR A 80 10.84 -99.19 -25.83
CA THR A 80 10.11 -98.97 -24.56
C THR A 80 11.05 -99.00 -23.35
N ASP A 81 12.08 -99.84 -23.32
CA ASP A 81 13.12 -99.82 -22.26
C ASP A 81 13.89 -98.49 -22.27
N MET A 82 14.32 -98.00 -23.44
CA MET A 82 15.01 -96.70 -23.52
C MET A 82 14.11 -95.52 -23.14
N GLU A 83 12.82 -95.53 -23.53
CA GLU A 83 11.87 -94.47 -23.15
C GLU A 83 11.54 -94.50 -21.66
N ASN A 84 11.34 -95.69 -21.08
CA ASN A 84 11.15 -95.86 -19.63
C ASN A 84 12.39 -95.45 -18.85
N ARG A 85 13.59 -95.87 -19.25
CA ARG A 85 14.83 -95.54 -18.54
C ARG A 85 15.25 -94.09 -18.72
N ALA A 86 14.86 -93.44 -19.83
CA ALA A 86 14.95 -91.98 -19.94
C ALA A 86 14.01 -91.27 -18.96
N ALA A 87 12.78 -91.78 -18.79
CA ALA A 87 11.82 -91.24 -17.82
C ALA A 87 12.18 -91.52 -16.35
N GLU A 88 12.93 -92.60 -16.08
CA GLU A 88 13.40 -93.01 -14.74
C GLU A 88 14.69 -92.28 -14.32
N ILE A 89 15.61 -92.02 -15.25
CA ILE A 89 16.90 -91.34 -14.96
C ILE A 89 16.76 -89.82 -14.86
N LEU A 90 15.85 -89.18 -15.60
CA LEU A 90 15.69 -87.71 -15.57
C LEU A 90 15.33 -87.16 -14.16
N PRO A 91 14.40 -87.77 -13.39
CA PRO A 91 14.06 -87.30 -12.05
C PRO A 91 15.21 -87.42 -11.03
N GLU A 92 15.91 -88.57 -11.00
CA GLU A 92 16.98 -88.78 -10.00
C GLU A 92 18.23 -87.94 -10.30
N ALA A 93 18.60 -87.79 -11.58
CA ALA A 93 19.72 -86.94 -11.98
C ALA A 93 19.48 -85.45 -11.69
N LEU A 94 18.22 -85.02 -11.58
CA LEU A 94 17.85 -83.64 -11.25
C LEU A 94 17.71 -83.41 -9.74
N ASN A 95 17.16 -84.39 -9.00
CA ASN A 95 17.06 -84.31 -7.53
C ASN A 95 18.41 -84.45 -6.81
N ALA A 96 19.40 -85.14 -7.40
CA ALA A 96 20.70 -85.38 -6.77
C ALA A 96 21.64 -84.15 -6.69
N SER A 97 21.30 -83.01 -7.31
CA SER A 97 22.15 -81.80 -7.31
C SER A 97 21.48 -80.53 -6.78
N VAL A 98 20.30 -80.61 -6.15
CA VAL A 98 19.73 -79.47 -5.41
C VAL A 98 20.27 -79.50 -3.98
N THR A 99 21.50 -79.03 -3.81
CA THR A 99 22.05 -78.79 -2.47
C THR A 99 21.33 -77.58 -1.87
N ASN A 100 20.49 -77.81 -0.85
CA ASN A 100 19.79 -76.73 -0.12
C ASN A 100 20.81 -75.66 0.30
N GLN A 101 20.60 -74.43 -0.12
CA GLN A 101 21.55 -73.35 0.12
C GLN A 101 21.34 -72.78 1.51
N ALA A 102 22.43 -72.50 2.23
CA ALA A 102 22.33 -71.91 3.56
C ALA A 102 21.75 -70.48 3.47
N PRO A 103 20.91 -70.04 4.44
CA PRO A 103 20.30 -68.71 4.44
C PRO A 103 21.33 -67.59 4.29
N VAL A 104 21.01 -66.57 3.49
CA VAL A 104 21.82 -65.36 3.36
C VAL A 104 21.33 -64.33 4.37
N ILE A 105 22.26 -63.80 5.17
CA ILE A 105 22.03 -62.65 6.06
C ILE A 105 23.03 -61.54 5.68
N PRO A 106 22.59 -60.29 5.48
CA PRO A 106 23.47 -59.19 5.08
C PRO A 106 24.38 -58.73 6.24
N THR A 107 25.36 -57.90 5.89
CA THR A 107 26.18 -57.17 6.87
C THR A 107 25.29 -56.27 7.74
N ILE A 108 25.31 -56.51 9.04
CA ILE A 108 24.48 -55.86 10.05
C ILE A 108 25.18 -54.60 10.60
N GLY A 109 24.45 -53.50 10.62
CA GLY A 109 24.85 -52.23 11.23
C GLY A 109 25.70 -51.31 10.35
N ASP A 110 25.74 -50.05 10.75
CA ASP A 110 26.49 -48.97 10.13
C ASP A 110 27.95 -48.93 10.64
N LEU A 111 28.80 -48.11 10.01
CA LEU A 111 30.18 -47.93 10.47
C LEU A 111 30.24 -47.06 11.74
N PRO A 112 30.94 -47.49 12.80
CA PRO A 112 31.11 -46.69 14.02
C PRO A 112 32.08 -45.53 13.76
N LYS A 113 31.56 -44.31 13.63
CA LYS A 113 32.35 -43.12 13.30
C LYS A 113 32.41 -42.12 14.45
N ASP A 114 33.48 -41.33 14.48
CA ASP A 114 33.55 -40.09 15.26
C ASP A 114 33.16 -38.85 14.43
N ALA A 115 33.29 -37.66 15.04
CA ALA A 115 32.95 -36.38 14.42
C ALA A 115 33.88 -35.96 13.25
N SER A 116 35.02 -36.62 13.05
CA SER A 116 35.87 -36.45 11.87
C SER A 116 35.47 -37.40 10.72
N GLY A 117 34.55 -38.33 10.98
CA GLY A 117 34.17 -39.41 10.07
C GLY A 117 35.11 -40.61 10.11
N GLN A 118 36.13 -40.62 10.99
CA GLN A 118 37.05 -41.74 11.17
C GLN A 118 36.37 -42.91 11.90
N ASN A 119 36.68 -44.14 11.49
CA ASN A 119 36.18 -45.35 12.17
C ASN A 119 36.81 -45.50 13.57
N VAL A 120 35.97 -45.70 14.58
CA VAL A 120 36.36 -45.86 15.98
C VAL A 120 35.77 -47.14 16.59
N HIS A 121 36.32 -47.59 17.72
CA HIS A 121 35.77 -48.73 18.46
C HIS A 121 34.40 -48.37 19.03
N GLY A 122 33.39 -49.23 18.87
CA GLY A 122 32.04 -48.96 19.37
C GLY A 122 31.92 -49.00 20.91
N LYS A 123 32.75 -49.82 21.55
CA LYS A 123 32.76 -50.05 23.00
C LYS A 123 33.99 -49.43 23.64
N ALA A 124 33.80 -48.77 24.79
CA ALA A 124 34.89 -48.23 25.58
C ALA A 124 35.85 -49.35 26.02
N THR A 125 37.16 -49.11 25.89
CA THR A 125 38.25 -50.06 26.22
C THR A 125 38.31 -51.37 25.42
N ASP A 126 37.52 -51.51 24.34
CA ASP A 126 37.68 -52.61 23.37
C ASP A 126 38.47 -52.12 22.14
N ASN A 127 39.43 -52.91 21.67
CA ASN A 127 40.23 -52.59 20.48
C ASN A 127 39.63 -53.17 19.18
N LYS A 128 38.49 -53.88 19.26
CA LYS A 128 37.78 -54.41 18.08
C LYS A 128 36.84 -53.34 17.51
N ILE A 129 36.78 -53.25 16.18
CA ILE A 129 35.82 -52.40 15.47
C ILE A 129 34.71 -53.30 14.94
N TYR A 130 33.55 -53.24 15.60
CA TYR A 130 32.31 -53.87 15.13
C TYR A 130 31.36 -52.80 14.62
N ARG A 131 30.53 -53.14 13.63
CA ARG A 131 29.45 -52.28 13.15
C ARG A 131 28.42 -52.00 14.24
N VAL A 132 27.67 -50.90 14.10
CA VAL A 132 26.75 -50.39 15.11
C VAL A 132 25.31 -50.29 14.59
N VAL A 133 24.36 -50.70 15.42
CA VAL A 133 22.93 -50.56 15.20
C VAL A 133 22.41 -49.59 16.24
N TYR A 134 22.20 -48.34 15.83
CA TYR A 134 21.71 -47.27 16.71
C TYR A 134 20.20 -47.40 16.91
N VAL A 135 19.75 -47.61 18.16
CA VAL A 135 18.35 -47.82 18.52
C VAL A 135 17.95 -46.89 19.66
N PHE A 136 16.66 -46.51 19.73
CA PHE A 136 16.16 -45.75 20.86
C PHE A 136 16.11 -46.65 22.11
N GLY A 137 16.79 -46.19 23.16
CA GLY A 137 16.71 -46.75 24.51
C GLY A 137 15.55 -46.17 25.29
N ASN A 138 15.61 -46.27 26.63
CA ASN A 138 14.65 -45.60 27.51
C ASN A 138 14.72 -44.08 27.31
N VAL A 139 13.58 -43.46 27.01
CA VAL A 139 13.48 -42.01 26.81
C VAL A 139 13.80 -41.24 28.09
N ALA A 140 14.44 -40.07 27.97
CA ALA A 140 14.96 -39.30 29.11
C ALA A 140 14.39 -37.87 29.19
N GLY A 141 14.29 -37.34 30.42
CA GLY A 141 13.76 -36.00 30.68
C GLY A 141 12.27 -35.91 30.37
N THR A 142 11.87 -34.89 29.63
CA THR A 142 10.48 -34.67 29.18
C THR A 142 10.10 -35.49 27.93
N THR A 143 11.04 -36.21 27.33
CA THR A 143 10.82 -37.05 26.14
C THR A 143 9.85 -38.19 26.46
N GLU A 144 8.89 -38.42 25.57
CA GLU A 144 7.83 -39.42 25.73
C GLU A 144 7.84 -40.44 24.57
N THR A 145 7.36 -41.66 24.80
CA THR A 145 6.99 -42.59 23.72
C THR A 145 5.66 -42.17 23.08
N GLU A 146 5.22 -42.87 22.02
CA GLU A 146 3.92 -42.63 21.38
C GLU A 146 2.72 -42.69 22.35
N ASP A 147 2.74 -43.63 23.30
CA ASP A 147 1.79 -43.74 24.43
C ASP A 147 1.91 -42.62 25.50
N GLY A 148 2.76 -41.60 25.33
CA GLY A 148 3.02 -40.57 26.34
C GLY A 148 3.87 -41.02 27.54
N LYS A 149 4.52 -42.19 27.47
CA LYS A 149 5.28 -42.78 28.61
C LYS A 149 6.72 -42.24 28.64
N GLN A 150 7.18 -41.82 29.81
CA GLN A 150 8.57 -41.40 30.06
C GLN A 150 9.39 -42.53 30.71
N ASN A 151 10.72 -42.49 30.59
CA ASN A 151 11.65 -43.50 31.15
C ASN A 151 11.44 -44.95 30.65
N VAL A 152 10.81 -45.11 29.49
CA VAL A 152 10.52 -46.39 28.82
C VAL A 152 11.06 -46.36 27.38
N ALA A 153 11.55 -47.48 26.86
CA ALA A 153 12.00 -47.56 25.47
C ALA A 153 10.82 -47.73 24.50
N PRO A 154 10.81 -47.00 23.37
CA PRO A 154 9.80 -47.19 22.32
C PRO A 154 9.96 -48.54 21.63
N THR A 155 8.85 -49.09 21.15
CA THR A 155 8.81 -50.32 20.36
C THR A 155 9.23 -50.09 18.91
N PHE A 156 9.82 -51.09 18.26
CA PHE A 156 10.06 -51.07 16.82
C PHE A 156 8.74 -51.30 16.07
N ASN A 157 8.32 -50.34 15.23
CA ASN A 157 7.19 -50.48 14.31
C ASN A 157 7.70 -50.81 12.90
N ARG A 158 7.35 -52.00 12.40
CA ARG A 158 7.67 -52.45 11.04
C ARG A 158 7.26 -51.45 9.95
N ASN A 159 6.13 -50.75 10.14
CA ASN A 159 5.58 -49.85 9.13
C ASN A 159 6.35 -48.51 9.02
N ASP A 160 7.07 -48.13 10.08
CA ASP A 160 7.90 -46.92 10.13
C ASP A 160 9.38 -47.19 9.81
N ALA A 161 9.78 -48.47 9.66
CA ALA A 161 11.16 -48.88 9.46
C ALA A 161 11.63 -48.69 8.01
N THR A 162 12.71 -47.94 7.82
CA THR A 162 13.34 -47.68 6.51
C THR A 162 14.62 -48.49 6.29
N LYS A 163 15.27 -48.96 7.36
CA LYS A 163 16.30 -50.02 7.33
C LYS A 163 15.71 -51.33 7.87
N THR A 164 15.97 -52.40 7.14
CA THR A 164 15.72 -53.80 7.53
C THR A 164 16.98 -54.61 7.21
N PHE A 165 17.15 -55.78 7.83
CA PHE A 165 18.28 -56.69 7.59
C PHE A 165 17.77 -57.93 6.83
N PRO A 166 17.40 -57.81 5.54
CA PRO A 166 16.61 -58.82 4.84
C PRO A 166 17.35 -60.16 4.80
N ILE A 167 16.82 -61.14 5.53
CA ILE A 167 17.27 -62.52 5.44
C ILE A 167 16.56 -63.16 4.25
N THR A 168 17.32 -63.86 3.41
CA THR A 168 16.78 -64.56 2.23
C THR A 168 17.30 -65.98 2.19
N ASP A 169 16.40 -66.94 2.07
CA ASP A 169 16.71 -68.34 1.82
C ASP A 169 16.34 -68.65 0.36
N PRO A 170 17.28 -69.13 -0.49
CA PRO A 170 16.96 -69.50 -1.88
C PRO A 170 15.89 -70.59 -1.98
N ASP A 171 15.83 -71.48 -0.99
CA ASP A 171 14.90 -72.61 -0.89
C ASP A 171 13.72 -72.29 0.08
N SER A 172 13.64 -71.04 0.54
CA SER A 172 12.51 -70.33 1.20
C SER A 172 12.11 -70.70 2.63
N ASP A 173 12.57 -71.82 3.21
CA ASP A 173 12.11 -72.31 4.53
C ASP A 173 13.02 -71.91 5.72
N ILE A 174 13.05 -70.63 6.09
CA ILE A 174 13.77 -70.14 7.29
C ILE A 174 13.10 -70.66 8.58
N GLN A 175 13.77 -71.54 9.34
CA GLN A 175 13.18 -72.17 10.53
C GLN A 175 13.43 -71.41 11.83
N THR A 176 14.67 -70.96 12.10
CA THR A 176 14.99 -70.26 13.36
C THR A 176 15.97 -69.11 13.21
N ILE A 177 15.79 -68.07 14.03
CA ILE A 177 16.75 -66.99 14.26
C ILE A 177 17.15 -67.05 15.73
N SER A 178 18.45 -66.97 15.99
CA SER A 178 19.05 -67.03 17.33
C SER A 178 20.19 -66.03 17.48
N TYR A 179 20.53 -65.66 18.71
CA TYR A 179 21.50 -64.61 18.99
C TYR A 179 22.63 -65.10 19.89
N GLU A 180 23.85 -64.71 19.54
CA GLU A 180 25.09 -65.03 20.25
C GLU A 180 25.73 -63.74 20.77
N VAL A 181 26.33 -63.80 21.96
CA VAL A 181 27.20 -62.73 22.47
C VAL A 181 28.64 -63.01 21.98
N PRO A 182 29.26 -62.13 21.17
CA PRO A 182 30.57 -62.35 20.54
C PRO A 182 31.75 -62.12 21.50
N ALA A 183 31.71 -62.76 22.66
CA ALA A 183 32.75 -62.74 23.70
C ALA A 183 33.87 -63.77 23.45
N ASP A 184 33.62 -64.74 22.57
CA ASP A 184 34.55 -65.71 22.02
C ASP A 184 35.53 -65.07 21.03
N ILE A 185 35.14 -64.01 20.32
CA ILE A 185 35.96 -63.36 19.29
C ILE A 185 37.16 -62.65 19.94
N ALA A 186 38.37 -63.17 19.68
CA ALA A 186 39.64 -62.59 20.08
C ALA A 186 40.04 -61.41 19.20
N SER A 187 39.95 -61.58 17.87
CA SER A 187 40.23 -60.55 16.87
C SER A 187 39.29 -60.65 15.67
N TYR A 188 39.06 -59.52 15.00
CA TYR A 188 38.21 -59.38 13.83
C TYR A 188 38.67 -58.17 13.00
N THR A 189 38.75 -58.34 11.70
CA THR A 189 38.96 -57.28 10.70
C THR A 189 37.61 -56.80 10.20
N LEU A 190 37.35 -55.50 10.33
CA LEU A 190 36.14 -54.87 9.83
C LEU A 190 35.87 -55.21 8.35
N ASP A 191 34.63 -55.57 8.05
CA ASP A 191 34.11 -55.93 6.72
C ASP A 191 34.71 -57.19 6.06
N ASP A 192 35.60 -57.92 6.74
CA ASP A 192 35.97 -59.30 6.41
C ASP A 192 35.31 -60.29 7.40
N PRO A 193 34.17 -60.92 7.06
CA PRO A 193 33.49 -61.87 7.95
C PRO A 193 34.30 -63.16 8.21
N ASN A 194 35.31 -63.47 7.40
CA ASN A 194 36.15 -64.66 7.56
C ASN A 194 37.34 -64.42 8.51
N SER A 195 37.65 -63.15 8.84
CA SER A 195 38.75 -62.75 9.74
C SER A 195 38.54 -63.08 11.22
N ILE A 196 37.41 -63.70 11.60
CA ILE A 196 37.03 -63.95 12.99
C ILE A 196 37.92 -65.03 13.60
N VAL A 197 38.83 -64.63 14.50
CA VAL A 197 39.61 -65.55 15.33
C VAL A 197 38.93 -65.68 16.69
N THR A 198 38.63 -66.89 17.11
CA THR A 198 38.01 -67.18 18.41
C THR A 198 39.04 -67.63 19.46
N ASN A 199 38.76 -67.37 20.73
CA ASN A 199 39.60 -67.75 21.87
C ASN A 199 39.32 -69.17 22.41
N GLY A 200 38.53 -69.98 21.69
CA GLY A 200 38.12 -71.33 22.09
C GLY A 200 36.97 -71.40 23.10
N THR A 201 36.50 -70.27 23.64
CA THR A 201 35.28 -70.22 24.46
C THR A 201 34.06 -70.39 23.56
N SER A 202 33.02 -71.10 24.01
CA SER A 202 31.73 -71.09 23.31
C SER A 202 31.03 -69.74 23.49
N PRO A 203 30.48 -69.12 22.42
CA PRO A 203 29.72 -67.88 22.56
C PRO A 203 28.47 -68.11 23.43
N GLY A 204 28.14 -67.14 24.28
CA GLY A 204 26.96 -67.20 25.14
C GLY A 204 25.67 -67.04 24.32
N PRO A 205 24.75 -68.02 24.31
CA PRO A 205 23.45 -67.84 23.65
C PRO A 205 22.59 -66.86 24.46
N VAL A 206 21.85 -66.00 23.75
CA VAL A 206 20.84 -65.11 24.35
C VAL A 206 19.57 -65.13 23.51
N SER A 207 18.42 -65.07 24.19
CA SER A 207 17.11 -65.18 23.53
C SER A 207 16.71 -63.90 22.79
N TYR A 208 17.31 -62.75 23.10
CA TYR A 208 16.94 -61.44 22.56
C TYR A 208 18.15 -60.53 22.29
N LEU A 209 17.99 -59.57 21.37
CA LEU A 209 18.98 -58.56 21.02
C LEU A 209 19.28 -57.61 22.19
N ASP A 210 18.32 -57.40 23.10
CA ASP A 210 18.45 -56.62 24.34
C ASP A 210 18.79 -57.46 25.58
N GLY A 211 18.80 -58.80 25.52
CA GLY A 211 19.31 -59.60 26.66
C GLY A 211 18.81 -61.05 26.74
N PRO A 212 19.02 -61.73 27.87
CA PRO A 212 18.44 -63.05 28.13
C PRO A 212 16.94 -62.98 28.45
N ASN A 213 16.48 -61.90 29.12
CA ASN A 213 15.11 -61.67 29.57
C ASN A 213 14.46 -60.48 28.84
N GLY A 214 14.84 -60.29 27.58
CA GLY A 214 14.51 -59.10 26.79
C GLY A 214 13.22 -59.22 25.97
N SER A 215 13.09 -58.37 24.95
CA SER A 215 12.00 -58.42 23.97
C SER A 215 12.42 -58.14 22.53
N ALA A 216 13.60 -57.55 22.30
CA ALA A 216 14.05 -57.16 20.97
C ALA A 216 14.45 -58.39 20.14
N THR A 217 13.76 -58.63 19.03
CA THR A 217 14.06 -59.73 18.10
C THR A 217 14.06 -59.28 16.65
N LEU A 218 14.59 -60.12 15.78
CA LEU A 218 14.51 -59.99 14.33
C LEU A 218 13.43 -60.95 13.78
N THR A 219 12.58 -60.48 12.87
CA THR A 219 11.64 -61.34 12.13
C THR A 219 12.35 -62.18 11.07
N GLN A 220 11.70 -63.23 10.57
CA GLN A 220 12.23 -64.09 9.48
C GLN A 220 12.63 -63.29 8.22
N ASP A 221 11.98 -62.15 7.97
CA ASP A 221 12.25 -61.24 6.86
C ASP A 221 13.04 -59.96 7.25
N GLY A 222 13.72 -59.97 8.40
CA GLY A 222 14.77 -59.00 8.72
C GLY A 222 14.36 -57.72 9.47
N TYR A 223 13.10 -57.58 9.87
CA TYR A 223 12.64 -56.40 10.63
C TYR A 223 12.89 -56.58 12.13
N LEU A 224 13.26 -55.49 12.81
CA LEU A 224 13.31 -55.47 14.27
C LEU A 224 11.88 -55.37 14.86
N THR A 225 11.66 -56.04 15.99
CA THR A 225 10.40 -56.01 16.76
C THR A 225 10.71 -56.09 18.27
N GLY A 226 9.74 -55.78 19.13
CA GLY A 226 9.93 -55.59 20.57
C GLY A 226 10.40 -54.18 20.94
N SER A 227 11.13 -54.02 22.04
CA SER A 227 11.81 -52.75 22.42
C SER A 227 13.19 -53.01 23.04
N PHE A 228 14.03 -51.97 23.15
CA PHE A 228 15.39 -52.05 23.67
C PHE A 228 15.52 -51.22 24.98
N PRO A 229 15.10 -51.75 26.15
CA PRO A 229 14.90 -51.00 27.41
C PRO A 229 16.19 -50.63 28.16
N TRP A 230 17.21 -50.16 27.43
CA TRP A 230 18.56 -49.83 27.91
C TRP A 230 18.73 -48.31 28.05
N GLY A 231 19.66 -47.84 28.88
CA GLY A 231 19.93 -46.41 29.03
C GLY A 231 20.71 -45.84 27.84
N ALA A 232 20.47 -44.58 27.48
CA ALA A 232 21.19 -43.92 26.39
C ALA A 232 22.72 -43.94 26.62
N GLY A 233 23.49 -44.60 25.75
CA GLY A 233 24.92 -44.85 25.90
C GLY A 233 25.29 -46.25 26.46
N ASP A 234 24.33 -47.06 26.90
CA ASP A 234 24.53 -48.49 27.10
C ASP A 234 24.61 -49.23 25.75
N LEU A 235 25.38 -50.33 25.66
CA LEU A 235 25.46 -51.15 24.44
C LEU A 235 25.52 -52.67 24.65
N ALA A 236 24.99 -53.41 23.67
CA ALA A 236 24.93 -54.86 23.67
C ALA A 236 25.63 -55.46 22.43
N GLY A 237 26.70 -56.23 22.64
CA GLY A 237 27.37 -56.96 21.56
C GLY A 237 26.53 -58.17 21.12
N ARG A 238 26.31 -58.32 19.82
CA ARG A 238 25.49 -59.40 19.23
C ARG A 238 26.11 -59.94 17.93
N ARG A 239 25.77 -61.19 17.64
CA ARG A 239 25.91 -61.85 16.36
C ARG A 239 24.64 -62.66 16.12
N ILE A 240 24.06 -62.58 14.93
CA ILE A 240 22.83 -63.32 14.58
C ILE A 240 23.24 -64.65 13.94
N LYS A 241 22.56 -65.73 14.29
CA LYS A 241 22.64 -67.03 13.63
C LYS A 241 21.25 -67.41 13.11
N VAL A 242 21.15 -67.57 11.80
CA VAL A 242 19.96 -68.07 11.08
C VAL A 242 20.13 -69.57 10.81
N THR A 243 19.03 -70.33 10.86
CA THR A 243 18.99 -71.76 10.48
C THR A 243 17.77 -72.02 9.59
N ASP A 244 17.97 -72.70 8.46
CA ASP A 244 16.87 -73.16 7.59
C ASP A 244 16.19 -74.44 8.14
N ALA A 245 15.14 -74.91 7.46
CA ALA A 245 14.39 -76.10 7.86
C ALA A 245 15.11 -77.44 7.65
N THR A 246 16.17 -77.47 6.84
CA THR A 246 17.04 -78.65 6.66
C THR A 246 18.18 -78.70 7.68
N GLY A 247 18.53 -77.54 8.25
CA GLY A 247 19.52 -77.38 9.31
C GLY A 247 20.81 -76.66 8.94
N ASN A 248 20.97 -76.10 7.74
CA ASN A 248 22.17 -75.29 7.45
C ASN A 248 22.09 -73.96 8.21
N THR A 249 23.26 -73.44 8.61
CA THR A 249 23.33 -72.25 9.47
C THR A 249 24.28 -71.20 8.93
N THR A 250 23.83 -69.95 8.89
CA THR A 250 24.65 -68.79 8.55
C THR A 250 24.72 -67.82 9.71
N LYS A 251 25.86 -67.16 9.90
CA LYS A 251 26.08 -66.16 10.96
C LYS A 251 26.44 -64.80 10.38
N SER A 252 25.87 -63.74 10.95
CA SER A 252 26.24 -62.36 10.62
C SER A 252 27.69 -62.03 11.00
N ASN A 253 28.17 -60.85 10.60
CA ASN A 253 29.26 -60.17 11.31
C ASN A 253 28.87 -59.90 12.78
N PRO A 254 29.84 -59.74 13.69
CA PRO A 254 29.59 -59.15 14.99
C PRO A 254 29.21 -57.67 14.86
N PHE A 255 28.29 -57.21 15.70
CA PHE A 255 27.83 -55.82 15.79
C PHE A 255 27.51 -55.42 17.23
N TYR A 256 27.39 -54.11 17.47
CA TYR A 256 26.94 -53.51 18.73
C TYR A 256 25.58 -52.85 18.55
N MET A 257 24.55 -53.30 19.28
CA MET A 257 23.33 -52.51 19.51
C MET A 257 23.70 -51.37 20.46
N VAL A 258 23.44 -50.12 20.09
CA VAL A 258 23.76 -48.93 20.91
C VAL A 258 22.48 -48.15 21.19
N ALA A 259 22.13 -48.02 22.47
CA ALA A 259 20.98 -47.22 22.89
C ALA A 259 21.29 -45.71 22.84
N TYR A 260 20.34 -44.92 22.37
CA TYR A 260 20.36 -43.46 22.48
C TYR A 260 18.95 -42.90 22.70
N THR A 261 18.82 -41.60 22.93
CA THR A 261 17.53 -40.89 22.83
C THR A 261 17.77 -39.52 22.19
N VAL A 262 16.70 -38.84 21.76
CA VAL A 262 16.73 -37.39 21.56
C VAL A 262 16.03 -36.73 22.74
N LYS A 263 16.45 -35.53 23.12
CA LYS A 263 15.82 -34.69 24.16
C LYS A 263 15.99 -33.20 23.82
N PRO A 264 15.23 -32.28 24.46
CA PRO A 264 15.51 -30.85 24.38
C PRO A 264 16.90 -30.50 24.93
N VAL A 265 17.55 -29.50 24.35
CA VAL A 265 18.83 -28.94 24.82
C VAL A 265 18.67 -28.31 26.20
N ASP A 266 17.61 -27.52 26.38
CA ASP A 266 17.18 -26.95 27.65
C ASP A 266 15.65 -26.71 27.65
N ASP A 267 15.17 -25.96 28.66
CA ASP A 267 13.77 -25.63 28.89
C ASP A 267 13.37 -24.22 28.41
N LYS A 268 14.24 -23.50 27.68
CA LYS A 268 13.96 -22.11 27.28
C LYS A 268 13.02 -22.03 26.07
N PRO A 269 12.01 -21.14 26.11
CA PRO A 269 11.07 -20.97 25.01
C PRO A 269 11.76 -20.39 23.77
N LEU A 270 11.37 -20.88 22.60
CA LEU A 270 11.68 -20.28 21.32
C LEU A 270 10.94 -18.95 21.18
N ALA A 271 11.68 -17.87 20.95
CA ALA A 271 11.15 -16.52 20.82
C ALA A 271 10.83 -16.21 19.34
N VAL A 272 9.56 -15.84 19.04
CA VAL A 272 9.09 -15.51 17.67
C VAL A 272 8.08 -14.35 17.68
N SER A 273 8.16 -13.42 16.72
CA SER A 273 7.20 -12.29 16.66
C SER A 273 5.80 -12.68 16.17
N ASN A 274 5.68 -13.80 15.46
CA ASN A 274 4.46 -14.40 14.94
C ASN A 274 4.79 -15.80 14.39
N SER A 275 3.78 -16.57 13.96
CA SER A 275 3.99 -17.95 13.47
C SER A 275 4.85 -18.05 12.20
N SER A 276 4.94 -16.99 11.36
CA SER A 276 5.76 -17.02 10.13
C SER A 276 7.28 -16.87 10.38
N GLU A 277 7.69 -16.43 11.58
CA GLU A 277 9.10 -16.46 12.02
C GLU A 277 9.52 -17.81 12.65
N LEU A 278 8.58 -18.73 12.84
CA LEU A 278 8.84 -20.06 13.39
C LEU A 278 9.20 -21.03 12.26
N THR A 279 10.39 -21.62 12.31
CA THR A 279 10.89 -22.54 11.29
C THR A 279 11.17 -23.92 11.88
N GLU A 280 10.99 -24.97 11.07
CA GLU A 280 11.32 -26.34 11.47
C GLU A 280 12.77 -26.46 11.96
N GLN A 281 13.72 -25.80 11.26
CA GLN A 281 15.14 -25.80 11.64
C GLN A 281 15.33 -25.26 13.07
N ALA A 282 14.77 -24.10 13.40
CA ALA A 282 14.90 -23.52 14.74
C ALA A 282 14.29 -24.42 15.83
N ILE A 283 13.18 -25.11 15.53
CA ILE A 283 12.55 -26.09 16.45
C ILE A 283 13.45 -27.32 16.62
N PHE A 284 14.05 -27.82 15.55
CA PHE A 284 14.92 -29.01 15.58
C PHE A 284 16.29 -28.71 16.19
N ASP A 285 16.82 -27.48 16.07
CA ASP A 285 18.05 -27.04 16.73
C ASP A 285 17.93 -27.01 18.27
N LYS A 286 16.70 -26.99 18.81
CA LYS A 286 16.43 -27.21 20.24
C LYS A 286 16.52 -28.68 20.67
N LEU A 287 16.76 -29.62 19.76
CA LEU A 287 16.91 -31.05 20.07
C LEU A 287 18.37 -31.51 20.00
N VAL A 288 18.75 -32.39 20.92
CA VAL A 288 20.09 -32.99 20.97
C VAL A 288 20.02 -34.51 21.13
N VAL A 289 20.90 -35.21 20.41
CA VAL A 289 21.14 -36.65 20.57
C VAL A 289 21.84 -36.88 21.90
N ASP A 290 21.16 -37.59 22.81
CA ASP A 290 21.68 -37.96 24.11
C ASP A 290 22.17 -39.42 24.14
N LYS A 291 23.31 -39.60 24.80
CA LYS A 291 24.05 -40.86 25.03
C LYS A 291 24.72 -40.87 26.42
N SER A 292 24.28 -40.03 27.36
CA SER A 292 25.07 -39.70 28.56
C SER A 292 24.89 -40.65 29.76
N ALA A 293 24.10 -41.73 29.67
CA ALA A 293 23.69 -42.49 30.85
C ALA A 293 24.79 -43.39 31.43
N LYS A 294 25.65 -44.03 30.61
CA LYS A 294 26.79 -44.84 31.07
C LYS A 294 27.98 -44.85 30.11
N THR A 295 29.17 -45.13 30.65
CA THR A 295 30.48 -45.14 29.98
C THR A 295 30.80 -46.40 29.17
N THR A 296 29.81 -47.20 28.76
CA THR A 296 30.08 -48.50 28.09
C THR A 296 30.26 -48.37 26.57
N SER A 297 29.53 -47.46 25.93
CA SER A 297 29.81 -47.03 24.55
C SER A 297 30.99 -46.07 24.52
N ASN A 298 31.67 -46.00 23.38
CA ASN A 298 32.73 -45.02 23.15
C ASN A 298 32.11 -43.62 23.01
N SER A 299 32.52 -42.69 23.87
CA SER A 299 32.01 -41.31 23.88
C SER A 299 32.31 -40.54 22.59
N ALA A 300 33.28 -40.98 21.77
CA ALA A 300 33.54 -40.40 20.46
C ALA A 300 32.47 -40.72 19.39
N LEU A 301 31.64 -41.76 19.57
CA LEU A 301 30.65 -42.18 18.56
C LEU A 301 29.67 -41.05 18.20
N VAL A 302 29.55 -40.77 16.91
CA VAL A 302 28.53 -39.87 16.36
C VAL A 302 27.42 -40.70 15.73
N ILE A 303 26.19 -40.36 16.09
CA ILE A 303 24.97 -40.88 15.45
C ILE A 303 24.66 -39.91 14.32
N ASP A 304 25.00 -40.31 13.11
CA ASP A 304 24.74 -39.55 11.89
C ASP A 304 23.22 -39.32 11.72
N SER A 305 22.83 -38.11 11.32
CA SER A 305 21.42 -37.71 11.23
C SER A 305 20.62 -38.52 10.20
N SER A 306 21.27 -39.26 9.28
CA SER A 306 20.60 -40.26 8.44
C SER A 306 20.01 -41.46 9.20
N ASN A 307 20.26 -41.60 10.50
CA ASN A 307 19.69 -42.66 11.34
C ASN A 307 18.36 -42.30 12.02
N TYR A 308 17.90 -41.05 11.89
CA TYR A 308 16.61 -40.61 12.41
C TYR A 308 16.02 -39.48 11.56
N LYS A 309 14.75 -39.16 11.77
CA LYS A 309 14.08 -38.02 11.15
C LYS A 309 13.22 -37.29 12.19
N HIS A 310 13.35 -35.97 12.25
CA HIS A 310 12.41 -35.10 12.95
C HIS A 310 11.24 -34.71 12.03
N SER A 311 10.09 -34.46 12.64
CA SER A 311 8.87 -33.99 11.97
C SER A 311 7.98 -33.30 13.00
N ILE A 312 7.27 -32.25 12.59
CA ILE A 312 6.23 -31.62 13.39
C ILE A 312 5.03 -32.58 13.48
N ALA A 313 4.42 -32.69 14.67
CA ALA A 313 3.33 -33.63 14.97
C ALA A 313 2.26 -33.00 15.89
N GLY A 314 2.11 -31.68 15.83
CA GLY A 314 1.11 -30.93 16.59
C GLY A 314 1.66 -29.87 17.54
N TYR A 315 0.74 -29.27 18.30
CA TYR A 315 1.03 -28.36 19.40
C TYR A 315 0.01 -28.50 20.54
N ARG A 316 0.25 -27.80 21.66
CA ARG A 316 -0.75 -27.49 22.69
C ARG A 316 -0.45 -26.11 23.27
N THR A 317 -1.47 -25.32 23.61
CA THR A 317 -1.24 -24.03 24.29
C THR A 317 -0.96 -24.24 25.77
N VAL A 318 -0.28 -23.27 26.38
CA VAL A 318 0.06 -23.23 27.80
C VAL A 318 -0.55 -21.97 28.40
N ASN A 319 -1.47 -22.15 29.34
CA ASN A 319 -2.19 -21.09 30.01
C ASN A 319 -1.28 -20.30 30.96
N SER A 320 -1.74 -19.14 31.44
CA SER A 320 -1.01 -18.26 32.36
C SER A 320 -0.66 -18.91 33.72
N ASP A 321 -1.40 -19.94 34.13
CA ASP A 321 -1.15 -20.75 35.33
C ASP A 321 -0.22 -21.96 35.09
N GLY A 322 0.21 -22.18 33.84
CA GLY A 322 1.03 -23.33 33.43
C GLY A 322 0.25 -24.61 33.10
N THR A 323 -1.08 -24.60 33.18
CA THR A 323 -1.90 -25.70 32.64
C THR A 323 -1.82 -25.76 31.12
N LYS A 324 -2.06 -26.95 30.55
CA LYS A 324 -1.86 -27.22 29.12
C LYS A 324 -3.14 -27.77 28.50
N THR A 325 -3.44 -27.36 27.28
CA THR A 325 -4.60 -27.89 26.55
C THR A 325 -4.37 -29.30 26.05
N GLU A 326 -5.43 -29.90 25.49
CA GLU A 326 -5.31 -31.07 24.62
C GLU A 326 -4.39 -30.78 23.42
N THR A 327 -3.84 -31.86 22.84
CA THR A 327 -2.92 -31.79 21.70
C THR A 327 -3.71 -31.59 20.41
N VAL A 328 -3.32 -30.59 19.61
CA VAL A 328 -3.83 -30.32 18.27
C VAL A 328 -2.83 -30.91 17.26
N GLU A 329 -3.21 -31.94 16.51
CA GLU A 329 -2.32 -32.72 15.63
C GLU A 329 -2.08 -32.06 14.25
N GLU A 330 -1.67 -30.79 14.24
CA GLU A 330 -1.32 -30.07 13.00
C GLU A 330 0.17 -30.14 12.66
N THR A 331 0.50 -30.20 11.37
CA THR A 331 1.90 -30.34 10.89
C THR A 331 2.47 -29.07 10.26
N ASN A 332 1.64 -28.13 9.82
CA ASN A 332 2.13 -26.91 9.15
C ASN A 332 2.27 -25.78 10.18
N LEU A 333 3.45 -25.18 10.27
CA LEU A 333 3.72 -24.10 11.24
C LEU A 333 2.90 -22.82 10.98
N SER A 334 2.26 -22.68 9.81
CA SER A 334 1.28 -21.63 9.51
C SER A 334 0.02 -21.71 10.38
N ASP A 335 -0.34 -22.93 10.80
CA ASP A 335 -1.63 -23.26 11.40
C ASP A 335 -1.52 -23.28 12.94
N PHE A 336 -0.37 -22.86 13.45
CA PHE A 336 0.00 -22.78 14.86
C PHE A 336 -0.32 -21.39 15.44
N PRO A 337 -0.40 -21.23 16.78
CA PRO A 337 -0.75 -19.96 17.39
C PRO A 337 0.22 -18.83 17.00
N THR A 338 -0.34 -17.72 16.52
CA THR A 338 0.39 -16.48 16.19
C THR A 338 0.83 -15.70 17.42
N GLU A 339 0.34 -16.06 18.60
CA GLU A 339 0.45 -15.32 19.86
C GLU A 339 0.38 -16.26 21.07
N GLY A 340 0.91 -15.80 22.21
CA GLY A 340 0.84 -16.51 23.48
C GLY A 340 1.90 -17.60 23.64
N LYS A 341 1.70 -18.47 24.64
CA LYS A 341 2.62 -19.57 24.96
C LYS A 341 2.06 -20.91 24.48
N TYR A 342 2.91 -21.71 23.83
CA TYR A 342 2.56 -23.06 23.40
C TYR A 342 3.79 -23.98 23.41
N GLU A 343 3.55 -25.28 23.29
CA GLU A 343 4.58 -26.29 23.09
C GLU A 343 4.34 -27.00 21.76
N VAL A 344 5.37 -27.02 20.91
CA VAL A 344 5.39 -27.77 19.64
C VAL A 344 5.74 -29.22 19.93
N ARG A 345 4.95 -30.17 19.41
CA ARG A 345 5.22 -31.61 19.49
C ARG A 345 6.08 -32.02 18.29
N VAL A 346 7.31 -32.45 18.55
CA VAL A 346 8.22 -32.98 17.53
C VAL A 346 8.24 -34.50 17.62
N LYS A 347 7.79 -35.17 16.55
CA LYS A 347 7.97 -36.62 16.37
C LYS A 347 9.37 -36.88 15.83
N THR A 348 10.13 -37.73 16.51
CA THR A 348 11.41 -38.26 16.02
C THR A 348 11.31 -39.77 15.82
N THR A 349 11.52 -40.23 14.59
CA THR A 349 11.50 -41.66 14.24
C THR A 349 12.89 -42.10 13.78
N ASN A 350 13.39 -43.23 14.29
CA ASN A 350 14.67 -43.80 13.82
C ASN A 350 14.48 -44.73 12.61
N VAL A 351 15.55 -45.00 11.88
CA VAL A 351 15.52 -45.85 10.66
C VAL A 351 15.03 -47.29 10.90
N TYR A 352 14.97 -47.76 12.14
CA TYR A 352 14.44 -49.08 12.49
C TYR A 352 12.97 -49.03 12.97
N GLY A 353 12.30 -47.88 12.80
CA GLY A 353 10.87 -47.72 13.06
C GLY A 353 10.49 -47.51 14.52
N GLN A 354 11.41 -47.15 15.41
CA GLN A 354 11.04 -46.67 16.75
C GLN A 354 10.73 -45.18 16.71
N THR A 355 9.70 -44.75 17.44
CA THR A 355 9.26 -43.36 17.51
C THR A 355 9.28 -42.82 18.95
N ILE A 356 9.76 -41.59 19.11
CA ILE A 356 9.72 -40.79 20.35
C ILE A 356 9.19 -39.39 20.05
N TYR A 357 8.65 -38.71 21.06
CA TYR A 357 8.13 -37.35 20.94
C TYR A 357 8.79 -36.42 21.96
N ASN A 358 9.01 -35.17 21.54
CA ASN A 358 9.56 -34.09 22.36
C ASN A 358 8.60 -32.89 22.32
N TRP A 359 8.58 -32.11 23.41
CA TRP A 359 7.82 -30.86 23.51
C TRP A 359 8.79 -29.69 23.57
N ILE A 360 8.74 -28.81 22.56
CA ILE A 360 9.58 -27.61 22.46
C ILE A 360 8.73 -26.37 22.81
N PRO A 361 9.02 -25.65 23.91
CA PRO A 361 8.26 -24.46 24.27
C PRO A 361 8.52 -23.30 23.29
N VAL A 362 7.48 -22.52 23.00
CA VAL A 362 7.49 -21.34 22.12
C VAL A 362 6.69 -20.23 22.79
N ASN A 363 7.23 -19.01 22.79
CA ASN A 363 6.53 -17.80 23.20
C ASN A 363 6.42 -16.87 21.98
N ALA A 364 5.19 -16.66 21.50
CA ALA A 364 4.85 -15.76 20.41
C ALA A 364 4.37 -14.42 20.96
N TYR A 365 5.10 -13.34 20.68
CA TYR A 365 4.83 -12.01 21.24
C TYR A 365 3.86 -11.23 20.37
N LYS A 366 2.94 -10.50 20.99
CA LYS A 366 2.34 -9.32 20.36
C LYS A 366 2.33 -8.14 21.32
N LEU A 367 2.36 -6.94 20.75
CA LEU A 367 1.93 -5.74 21.44
C LEU A 367 0.41 -5.76 21.53
N ASP A 368 -0.15 -5.29 22.65
CA ASP A 368 -1.59 -5.29 22.83
C ASP A 368 -2.29 -4.29 21.91
N THR A 369 -3.52 -4.63 21.52
CA THR A 369 -4.37 -3.75 20.71
C THR A 369 -5.06 -2.71 21.60
N ALA A 370 -5.23 -1.51 21.08
CA ALA A 370 -6.27 -0.62 21.63
C ALA A 370 -7.61 -1.37 21.61
N LYS A 371 -8.47 -1.21 22.63
CA LYS A 371 -9.66 -2.07 22.84
C LYS A 371 -10.42 -2.35 21.54
N ASP A 372 -10.58 -3.61 21.19
CA ASP A 372 -11.09 -4.05 19.88
C ASP A 372 -12.36 -3.33 19.39
N ALA A 373 -13.34 -3.10 20.28
CA ALA A 373 -14.57 -2.37 19.96
C ALA A 373 -14.34 -0.88 19.65
N GLU A 374 -13.30 -0.28 20.22
CA GLU A 374 -12.87 1.10 19.94
C GLU A 374 -12.11 1.19 18.61
N ILE A 375 -11.31 0.17 18.25
CA ILE A 375 -10.73 0.04 16.89
C ILE A 375 -11.82 -0.06 15.83
N ARG A 376 -12.79 -0.98 15.99
CA ARG A 376 -13.82 -1.29 14.98
C ARG A 376 -14.81 -0.17 14.72
N LYS A 377 -14.90 0.80 15.64
CA LYS A 377 -15.58 2.09 15.42
C LYS A 377 -14.96 2.90 14.27
N TYR A 378 -13.67 2.71 14.00
CA TYR A 378 -12.87 3.59 13.14
C TYR A 378 -12.21 2.88 11.94
N THR A 379 -11.94 1.56 11.99
CA THR A 379 -11.31 0.83 10.87
C THR A 379 -11.63 -0.67 10.87
N ASP A 380 -11.46 -1.30 9.70
CA ASP A 380 -11.57 -2.72 9.37
C ASP A 380 -10.20 -3.44 9.29
N ASN A 381 -9.10 -2.76 9.63
CA ASN A 381 -7.74 -3.27 9.53
C ASN A 381 -7.52 -4.59 10.32
N GLN A 382 -6.81 -5.54 9.69
CA GLN A 382 -6.47 -6.84 10.26
C GLN A 382 -5.11 -6.85 10.99
N ALA A 383 -4.25 -5.85 10.77
CA ALA A 383 -2.98 -5.73 11.48
C ALA A 383 -3.19 -5.21 12.92
N PRO A 384 -2.34 -5.60 13.90
CA PRO A 384 -2.46 -5.13 15.27
C PRO A 384 -2.28 -3.61 15.36
N ILE A 385 -3.37 -2.91 15.71
CA ILE A 385 -3.37 -1.47 15.96
C ILE A 385 -3.03 -1.25 17.41
N HIS A 386 -1.84 -0.69 17.63
CA HIS A 386 -1.36 -0.42 18.98
C HIS A 386 -2.06 0.78 19.61
N ALA A 387 -2.24 1.85 18.83
CA ALA A 387 -2.64 3.15 19.33
C ALA A 387 -3.68 3.80 18.42
N ILE A 388 -4.62 4.48 19.04
CA ILE A 388 -5.52 5.43 18.40
C ILE A 388 -5.10 6.81 18.93
N MET A 389 -4.74 7.73 18.04
CA MET A 389 -4.28 9.08 18.41
C MET A 389 -5.11 10.14 17.69
N GLN A 390 -5.67 11.08 18.44
CA GLN A 390 -6.46 12.17 17.90
C GLN A 390 -5.55 13.34 17.48
N ILE A 391 -5.61 13.71 16.20
CA ILE A 391 -4.85 14.83 15.65
C ILE A 391 -5.25 16.13 16.38
N GLY A 392 -4.28 17.00 16.68
CA GLY A 392 -4.54 18.28 17.33
C GLY A 392 -4.90 18.19 18.82
N GLN A 393 -4.99 17.00 19.43
CA GLN A 393 -5.20 16.84 20.86
C GLN A 393 -3.88 16.90 21.63
N ALA A 394 -3.87 17.60 22.77
CA ALA A 394 -2.70 17.74 23.62
C ALA A 394 -2.66 16.65 24.71
N GLY A 395 -1.50 16.02 24.88
CA GLY A 395 -1.19 15.17 26.05
C GLY A 395 -1.61 13.70 25.98
N GLU A 396 -2.13 13.21 24.84
CA GLU A 396 -2.38 11.78 24.66
C GLU A 396 -1.08 10.97 24.68
N LYS A 397 -1.12 9.77 25.29
CA LYS A 397 -0.01 8.82 25.29
C LYS A 397 -0.55 7.40 25.15
N ALA A 398 0.01 6.62 24.24
CA ALA A 398 -0.26 5.19 24.14
C ALA A 398 0.79 4.41 24.94
N ALA A 399 0.36 3.51 25.81
CA ALA A 399 1.24 2.65 26.61
C ALA A 399 1.64 1.42 25.80
N VAL A 400 2.93 1.28 25.48
CA VAL A 400 3.48 0.18 24.67
C VAL A 400 3.52 -1.09 25.53
N ILE A 401 2.42 -1.84 25.52
CA ILE A 401 2.18 -3.06 26.30
C ILE A 401 2.50 -4.30 25.47
N LEU A 402 3.42 -5.16 25.92
CA LEU A 402 3.60 -6.51 25.36
C LEU A 402 2.82 -7.56 26.17
N LYS A 403 2.23 -8.54 25.46
CA LYS A 403 1.63 -9.75 26.05
C LYS A 403 2.60 -10.94 26.01
N ASP A 404 2.41 -11.87 26.95
CA ASP A 404 3.19 -13.10 27.16
C ASP A 404 4.72 -12.97 27.24
N ILE A 405 5.20 -11.84 27.78
CA ILE A 405 6.62 -11.54 28.00
C ILE A 405 7.34 -12.71 28.73
N PRO A 406 8.43 -13.29 28.16
CA PRO A 406 9.22 -14.32 28.80
C PRO A 406 10.02 -13.82 30.02
N SER A 407 10.43 -14.76 30.87
CA SER A 407 11.26 -14.50 32.06
C SER A 407 12.69 -14.01 31.77
N ASP A 408 13.16 -14.11 30.53
CA ASP A 408 14.48 -13.65 30.07
C ASP A 408 14.41 -12.41 29.16
N PHE A 409 13.23 -11.78 29.02
CA PHE A 409 13.09 -10.51 28.33
C PHE A 409 13.94 -9.41 28.99
N SER A 410 14.75 -8.72 28.19
CA SER A 410 15.47 -7.51 28.61
C SER A 410 14.94 -6.28 27.87
N ILE A 411 14.45 -5.30 28.62
CA ILE A 411 14.03 -3.99 28.08
C ILE A 411 15.20 -3.20 27.47
N GLU A 412 16.45 -3.46 27.90
CA GLU A 412 17.67 -2.91 27.29
C GLU A 412 17.74 -3.25 25.78
N ASN A 413 17.28 -4.46 25.43
CA ASN A 413 17.31 -5.03 24.08
C ASN A 413 16.08 -4.65 23.24
N PHE A 414 15.04 -4.06 23.84
CA PHE A 414 13.84 -3.61 23.13
C PHE A 414 14.04 -2.18 22.60
N ASN A 415 13.92 -2.00 21.28
CA ASN A 415 14.22 -0.75 20.59
C ASN A 415 13.24 -0.54 19.42
N LEU A 416 13.12 0.68 18.89
CA LEU A 416 12.50 0.89 17.58
C LEU A 416 13.34 0.22 16.48
N LYS A 417 12.70 -0.16 15.37
CA LYS A 417 13.38 -0.55 14.13
C LYS A 417 14.02 0.69 13.47
N ASP A 418 15.14 0.50 12.76
CA ASP A 418 15.88 1.61 12.16
C ASP A 418 15.00 2.47 11.24
N GLY A 419 15.14 3.80 11.33
CA GLY A 419 14.33 4.78 10.60
C GLY A 419 12.92 5.05 11.15
N VAL A 420 12.37 4.18 12.02
CA VAL A 420 11.02 4.39 12.60
C VAL A 420 10.95 5.64 13.48
N ALA A 421 12.04 5.97 14.18
CA ALA A 421 12.12 7.18 15.00
C ALA A 421 11.91 8.46 14.18
N ASP A 422 12.33 8.46 12.90
CA ASP A 422 12.13 9.59 11.98
C ASP A 422 10.69 9.64 11.45
N GLU A 423 10.05 8.50 11.21
CA GLU A 423 8.61 8.44 10.84
C GLU A 423 7.68 8.90 11.96
N LEU A 424 8.01 8.57 13.21
CA LEU A 424 7.36 9.15 14.39
C LEU A 424 7.63 10.66 14.46
N ALA A 425 8.88 11.08 14.29
CA ALA A 425 9.27 12.50 14.36
C ALA A 425 8.57 13.38 13.30
N LYS A 426 8.32 12.88 12.08
CA LYS A 426 7.54 13.57 11.04
C LYS A 426 6.11 13.92 11.48
N ARG A 427 5.57 13.20 12.46
CA ARG A 427 4.22 13.35 13.05
C ARG A 427 4.26 13.95 14.47
N ASN A 428 5.39 14.58 14.82
CA ASN A 428 5.72 15.11 16.14
C ASN A 428 5.62 14.08 17.28
N LEU A 429 5.75 12.78 16.97
CA LEU A 429 5.74 11.69 17.96
C LEU A 429 7.15 11.25 18.32
N GLU A 430 7.26 10.65 19.50
CA GLU A 430 8.44 9.92 19.98
C GLU A 430 8.02 8.66 20.75
N PHE A 431 8.92 7.67 20.77
CA PHE A 431 8.82 6.53 21.68
C PHE A 431 9.74 6.78 22.88
N VAL A 432 9.17 6.83 24.08
CA VAL A 432 9.91 6.89 25.34
C VAL A 432 9.88 5.49 25.97
N ARG A 433 11.00 4.78 25.89
CA ARG A 433 11.17 3.48 26.55
C ARG A 433 11.22 3.65 28.06
N ASN A 434 10.64 2.71 28.80
CA ASN A 434 10.78 2.66 30.26
C ASN A 434 12.18 2.12 30.66
N ASP A 435 12.65 2.44 31.86
CA ASP A 435 13.87 1.84 32.43
C ASP A 435 13.67 0.38 32.86
N ALA A 436 12.42 -0.01 33.13
CA ALA A 436 12.00 -1.36 33.51
C ALA A 436 10.61 -1.66 32.94
N VAL A 437 10.28 -2.94 32.74
CA VAL A 437 8.92 -3.35 32.36
C VAL A 437 7.98 -3.07 33.53
N ALA A 438 7.02 -2.18 33.34
CA ALA A 438 5.99 -1.92 34.34
C ALA A 438 4.84 -2.92 34.13
N THR A 439 4.65 -3.85 35.06
CA THR A 439 3.60 -4.88 34.97
C THR A 439 2.22 -4.29 35.23
N THR A 440 1.26 -4.57 34.36
CA THR A 440 -0.15 -4.21 34.50
C THR A 440 -1.05 -5.45 34.41
N ASP A 441 -2.30 -5.25 34.81
CA ASP A 441 -3.42 -6.20 34.78
C ASP A 441 -4.63 -5.30 34.44
N THR A 442 -4.80 -5.00 33.15
CA THR A 442 -5.56 -3.82 32.68
C THR A 442 -7.04 -4.13 32.44
N ASP A 443 -7.38 -5.40 32.25
CA ASP A 443 -8.74 -5.93 32.14
C ASP A 443 -9.18 -6.73 33.38
N GLY A 444 -8.23 -7.17 34.22
CA GLY A 444 -8.50 -7.86 35.49
C GLY A 444 -8.58 -9.38 35.37
N ASP A 445 -8.04 -9.97 34.29
CA ASP A 445 -7.97 -11.43 34.11
C ASP A 445 -6.79 -12.08 34.86
N GLY A 446 -5.83 -11.29 35.35
CA GLY A 446 -4.64 -11.73 36.07
C GLY A 446 -3.44 -12.08 35.17
N ALA A 447 -3.55 -11.92 33.85
CA ALA A 447 -2.43 -12.00 32.94
C ALA A 447 -1.51 -10.78 33.12
N LYS A 448 -0.21 -11.04 33.25
CA LYS A 448 0.79 -9.99 33.47
C LYS A 448 1.22 -9.37 32.15
N GLU A 449 0.46 -8.37 31.73
CA GLU A 449 0.86 -7.41 30.72
C GLU A 449 2.11 -6.62 31.18
N GLY A 450 2.93 -6.16 30.23
CA GLY A 450 4.10 -5.34 30.57
C GLY A 450 4.29 -4.13 29.67
N ILE A 451 4.19 -2.94 30.25
CA ILE A 451 4.48 -1.67 29.57
C ILE A 451 6.00 -1.51 29.43
N VAL A 452 6.50 -1.56 28.20
CA VAL A 452 7.92 -1.34 27.84
C VAL A 452 8.22 0.12 27.47
N GLY A 453 7.22 0.97 27.32
CA GLY A 453 7.37 2.40 27.10
C GLY A 453 6.07 3.08 26.71
N TYR A 454 6.16 4.28 26.14
CA TYR A 454 5.02 5.05 25.66
C TYR A 454 5.31 5.68 24.30
N ILE A 455 4.32 5.71 23.42
CA ILE A 455 4.33 6.61 22.27
C ILE A 455 3.57 7.87 22.66
N GLN A 456 4.21 9.02 22.51
CA GLN A 456 3.68 10.32 22.93
C GLN A 456 4.05 11.41 21.92
N PRO A 457 3.29 12.52 21.86
CA PRO A 457 3.75 13.75 21.23
C PRO A 457 4.96 14.34 21.97
N LYS A 458 5.91 14.88 21.20
CA LYS A 458 7.12 15.54 21.71
C LYS A 458 6.77 16.80 22.50
N THR A 459 7.43 17.00 23.63
CA THR A 459 7.31 18.21 24.45
C THR A 459 8.40 19.23 24.12
N GLY A 460 8.04 20.51 24.03
CA GLY A 460 8.92 21.60 23.61
C GLY A 460 8.77 21.97 22.13
N GLY A 461 9.14 23.20 21.77
CA GLY A 461 8.89 23.76 20.44
C GLY A 461 7.42 24.13 20.21
N ALA A 462 7.09 24.53 18.97
CA ALA A 462 5.78 25.09 18.62
C ALA A 462 4.60 24.14 18.93
N ASN A 463 4.66 22.89 18.46
CA ASN A 463 3.58 21.89 18.64
C ASN A 463 3.74 21.06 19.93
N SER A 464 4.25 21.67 21.02
CA SER A 464 4.60 20.97 22.26
C SER A 464 3.42 20.18 22.85
N GLY A 465 3.53 18.86 22.85
CA GLY A 465 2.55 17.93 23.42
C GLY A 465 1.38 17.59 22.50
N VAL A 466 1.39 17.99 21.23
CA VAL A 466 0.30 17.76 20.25
C VAL A 466 0.76 16.80 19.14
N ALA A 467 -0.05 15.78 18.84
CA ALA A 467 0.18 14.88 17.71
C ALA A 467 -0.11 15.62 16.39
N THR A 468 0.83 15.58 15.44
CA THR A 468 0.70 16.27 14.14
C THR A 468 0.66 15.25 13.00
N TYR A 469 0.09 15.64 11.86
CA TYR A 469 -0.16 14.72 10.76
C TYR A 469 0.32 15.33 9.43
N THR A 470 1.13 14.57 8.70
CA THR A 470 1.97 15.08 7.59
C THR A 470 2.07 14.10 6.40
N GLY A 471 1.13 13.15 6.30
CA GLY A 471 1.12 12.14 5.25
C GLY A 471 -0.31 11.71 4.86
N SER A 472 -0.43 10.54 4.24
CA SER A 472 -1.70 9.82 4.09
C SER A 472 -1.63 8.49 4.84
N ASN A 473 -2.80 8.02 5.26
CA ASN A 473 -3.04 6.76 5.96
C ASN A 473 -2.40 6.67 7.36
N ASN A 474 -2.68 5.56 8.04
CA ASN A 474 -2.14 5.21 9.34
C ASN A 474 -0.61 5.03 9.29
N LEU A 475 0.09 5.22 10.41
CA LEU A 475 1.52 4.93 10.48
C LEU A 475 1.74 3.46 10.84
N THR A 476 2.18 2.66 9.88
CA THR A 476 2.78 1.34 10.13
C THR A 476 4.22 1.53 10.61
N TYR A 477 4.61 0.85 11.68
CA TYR A 477 5.92 1.01 12.32
C TYR A 477 6.33 -0.25 13.10
N GLY A 478 7.63 -0.49 13.26
CA GLY A 478 8.16 -1.70 13.87
C GLY A 478 9.06 -1.45 15.10
N PHE A 479 9.04 -2.40 16.03
CA PHE A 479 10.06 -2.56 17.07
C PHE A 479 10.99 -3.74 16.76
N THR A 480 12.17 -3.74 17.35
CA THR A 480 13.08 -4.88 17.38
C THR A 480 13.36 -5.32 18.81
N TYR A 481 13.40 -6.62 19.04
CA TYR A 481 13.88 -7.22 20.28
C TYR A 481 14.98 -8.24 19.98
N LYS A 482 16.09 -8.18 20.73
CA LYS A 482 17.17 -9.17 20.65
C LYS A 482 17.02 -10.18 21.78
N ALA A 483 16.55 -11.38 21.44
CA ALA A 483 16.56 -12.52 22.34
C ALA A 483 18.02 -12.94 22.60
N VAL A 484 18.34 -13.33 23.83
CA VAL A 484 19.68 -13.81 24.20
C VAL A 484 19.51 -15.16 24.90
N GLU A 485 19.71 -16.25 24.16
CA GLU A 485 19.40 -17.59 24.64
C GLU A 485 20.32 -18.08 25.78
N THR A 486 21.37 -17.33 26.12
CA THR A 486 22.31 -17.65 27.20
C THR A 486 22.28 -16.55 28.28
N LYS A 487 22.32 -16.94 29.56
CA LYS A 487 22.47 -15.99 30.68
C LYS A 487 23.84 -15.30 30.71
N ASP A 488 24.78 -15.77 29.89
CA ASP A 488 26.16 -15.30 29.85
C ASP A 488 26.29 -14.11 28.87
N LYS A 489 26.02 -12.88 29.38
CA LYS A 489 26.06 -11.62 28.62
C LYS A 489 27.37 -11.40 27.83
N ALA A 490 28.45 -12.12 28.12
CA ALA A 490 29.73 -12.03 27.42
C ALA A 490 29.79 -12.83 26.10
N ASN A 491 28.93 -13.85 25.92
CA ASN A 491 28.98 -14.81 24.80
C ASN A 491 27.69 -14.79 23.94
N ALA A 492 27.07 -13.62 23.79
CA ALA A 492 25.80 -13.41 23.08
C ALA A 492 25.94 -13.38 21.54
N THR A 493 26.71 -14.33 20.96
CA THR A 493 27.09 -14.35 19.53
C THR A 493 25.92 -14.66 18.59
N GLU A 494 24.85 -15.29 19.10
CA GLU A 494 23.70 -15.78 18.33
C GLU A 494 22.37 -15.13 18.78
N ALA A 495 22.41 -13.82 19.05
CA ALA A 495 21.23 -13.06 19.47
C ALA A 495 20.21 -12.88 18.32
N LYS A 496 19.20 -13.77 18.23
CA LYS A 496 18.09 -13.66 17.27
C LYS A 496 17.37 -12.32 17.48
N THR A 497 17.28 -11.53 16.41
CA THR A 497 16.46 -10.31 16.38
C THR A 497 15.07 -10.67 15.86
N LEU A 498 14.03 -10.28 16.61
CA LEU A 498 12.63 -10.43 16.22
C LEU A 498 12.09 -9.06 15.81
N GLU A 499 11.27 -9.01 14.76
CA GLU A 499 10.65 -7.77 14.28
C GLU A 499 9.16 -7.75 14.61
N LEU A 500 8.69 -6.67 15.22
CA LEU A 500 7.35 -6.57 15.77
C LEU A 500 6.64 -5.36 15.14
N ASP A 501 5.84 -5.60 14.09
CA ASP A 501 5.19 -4.56 13.28
C ASP A 501 3.76 -4.22 13.76
N TYR A 502 3.45 -2.93 13.84
CA TYR A 502 2.20 -2.36 14.38
C TYR A 502 1.69 -1.19 13.56
N THR A 503 0.48 -0.74 13.87
CA THR A 503 -0.14 0.46 13.28
C THR A 503 -0.57 1.47 14.34
N ILE A 504 -0.30 2.75 14.14
CA ILE A 504 -0.97 3.87 14.82
C ILE A 504 -2.08 4.38 13.91
N LEU A 505 -3.32 4.28 14.38
CA LEU A 505 -4.50 4.88 13.76
C LEU A 505 -4.59 6.35 14.17
N PHE A 506 -4.49 7.25 13.19
CA PHE A 506 -4.74 8.68 13.40
C PHE A 506 -6.21 8.98 13.10
N ILE A 507 -6.85 9.78 13.95
CA ILE A 507 -8.25 10.18 13.78
C ILE A 507 -8.40 11.70 13.87
N ASP A 508 -9.32 12.28 13.08
CA ASP A 508 -9.74 13.68 13.25
C ASP A 508 -11.22 13.79 13.66
N THR A 509 -11.47 14.60 14.68
CA THR A 509 -12.81 14.86 15.25
C THR A 509 -13.17 16.35 15.24
N LYS A 510 -12.40 17.15 14.49
CA LYS A 510 -12.57 18.59 14.33
C LYS A 510 -13.03 18.90 12.91
N ALA A 511 -13.65 20.07 12.75
CA ALA A 511 -14.28 20.48 11.51
C ALA A 511 -13.57 21.69 10.90
N PRO A 512 -13.50 21.80 9.55
CA PRO A 512 -12.84 22.91 8.87
C PRO A 512 -13.42 24.28 9.27
N VAL A 513 -12.54 25.22 9.59
CA VAL A 513 -12.89 26.57 10.06
C VAL A 513 -12.70 27.58 8.93
N MET A 514 -13.76 28.28 8.54
CA MET A 514 -13.72 29.28 7.47
C MET A 514 -13.62 30.71 8.03
N THR A 515 -12.80 31.55 7.39
CA THR A 515 -12.57 32.95 7.77
C THR A 515 -12.99 33.90 6.63
N PRO A 516 -14.30 34.12 6.43
CA PRO A 516 -14.82 34.97 5.34
C PRO A 516 -14.53 36.46 5.55
N LYS A 517 -14.62 37.21 4.46
CA LYS A 517 -14.81 38.67 4.51
C LYS A 517 -16.17 39.02 5.13
N SER A 518 -16.28 40.22 5.70
CA SER A 518 -17.52 40.70 6.32
C SER A 518 -18.66 40.84 5.28
N GLU A 519 -18.29 41.13 4.05
CA GLU A 519 -19.16 41.19 2.88
C GLU A 519 -18.34 41.03 1.59
N TYR A 520 -18.93 40.37 0.59
CA TYR A 520 -18.42 40.30 -0.77
C TYR A 520 -19.38 41.04 -1.72
N ILE A 521 -18.89 42.03 -2.48
CA ILE A 521 -19.73 42.85 -3.38
C ILE A 521 -19.32 42.62 -4.85
N ARG A 522 -20.29 42.31 -5.71
CA ARG A 522 -20.11 41.97 -7.14
C ARG A 522 -21.20 42.62 -8.01
N PHE A 523 -21.05 42.64 -9.34
CA PHE A 523 -22.05 43.21 -10.24
C PHE A 523 -23.14 42.21 -10.64
N VAL A 524 -24.34 42.73 -10.92
CA VAL A 524 -25.47 41.96 -11.49
C VAL A 524 -25.17 41.52 -12.93
N GLY A 525 -25.52 40.29 -13.29
CA GLY A 525 -25.35 39.76 -14.65
C GLY A 525 -23.90 39.50 -15.11
N GLU A 526 -22.88 39.88 -14.34
CA GLU A 526 -21.46 39.67 -14.68
C GLU A 526 -20.88 38.39 -14.07
N GLU A 527 -19.79 37.88 -14.65
CA GLU A 527 -19.01 36.79 -14.03
C GLU A 527 -18.30 37.27 -12.76
N TYR A 528 -18.33 36.47 -11.71
CA TYR A 528 -17.69 36.77 -10.44
C TYR A 528 -16.91 35.60 -9.85
N THR A 529 -15.98 35.93 -8.95
CA THR A 529 -15.34 34.99 -8.02
C THR A 529 -15.40 35.55 -6.61
N VAL A 530 -15.70 34.69 -5.64
CA VAL A 530 -15.61 34.93 -4.20
C VAL A 530 -14.67 33.88 -3.63
N SER A 531 -13.63 34.29 -2.89
CA SER A 531 -12.70 33.37 -2.22
C SER A 531 -12.87 33.48 -0.71
N VAL A 532 -13.10 32.33 -0.07
CA VAL A 532 -13.26 32.21 1.39
C VAL A 532 -12.09 31.36 1.92
N PRO A 533 -11.10 31.98 2.58
CA PRO A 533 -10.01 31.25 3.23
C PRO A 533 -10.50 30.36 4.36
N GLY A 534 -9.84 29.23 4.59
CA GLY A 534 -10.13 28.30 5.67
C GLY A 534 -8.89 27.57 6.18
N THR A 535 -9.04 26.98 7.37
CA THR A 535 -8.02 26.21 8.08
C THR A 535 -8.62 24.94 8.65
N ASP A 536 -7.89 23.83 8.55
CA ASP A 536 -8.24 22.55 9.16
C ASP A 536 -7.02 21.93 9.86
N ASN A 537 -7.18 21.15 10.92
CA ASN A 537 -6.06 20.59 11.70
C ASN A 537 -5.50 19.25 11.18
N ALA A 538 -6.22 18.53 10.32
CA ALA A 538 -5.66 17.41 9.57
C ALA A 538 -4.91 17.88 8.31
N PHE A 539 -4.24 16.94 7.65
CA PHE A 539 -3.61 17.16 6.35
C PHE A 539 -4.55 16.75 5.21
N LEU A 540 -5.07 17.73 4.47
CA LEU A 540 -6.03 17.52 3.38
C LEU A 540 -5.31 16.96 2.13
N ASN A 541 -5.06 15.66 2.14
CA ASN A 541 -4.30 14.98 1.10
C ASN A 541 -5.13 14.82 -0.18
N THR A 542 -4.89 15.69 -1.16
CA THR A 542 -5.21 15.60 -2.61
C THR A 542 -5.03 16.94 -3.34
N GLY A 543 -4.82 18.05 -2.61
CA GLY A 543 -4.78 19.41 -3.19
C GLY A 543 -6.11 20.18 -3.12
N LYS A 544 -7.12 19.58 -2.48
CA LYS A 544 -8.49 20.09 -2.29
C LYS A 544 -9.09 19.47 -1.03
N LEU A 545 -10.29 19.92 -0.65
CA LEU A 545 -11.18 19.12 0.21
C LEU A 545 -11.84 18.01 -0.62
N ASN A 546 -12.05 16.85 0.01
CA ASN A 546 -12.78 15.72 -0.58
C ASN A 546 -14.23 15.60 -0.11
N GLY A 547 -14.55 16.11 1.08
CA GLY A 547 -15.91 16.12 1.62
C GLY A 547 -16.84 17.13 0.94
N THR A 548 -18.12 17.08 1.32
CA THR A 548 -19.19 17.77 0.61
C THR A 548 -19.17 19.29 0.83
N LEU A 549 -19.03 20.05 -0.27
CA LEU A 549 -19.15 21.50 -0.28
C LEU A 549 -20.56 21.93 -0.69
N SER A 550 -21.15 22.90 0.03
CA SER A 550 -22.33 23.61 -0.45
C SER A 550 -22.40 25.05 0.07
N ILE A 551 -23.11 25.93 -0.64
CA ILE A 551 -23.42 27.29 -0.18
C ILE A 551 -24.90 27.60 -0.42
N LEU A 552 -25.70 27.53 0.65
CA LEU A 552 -27.16 27.57 0.62
C LEU A 552 -27.71 28.70 1.49
N LYS A 553 -28.86 29.24 1.14
CA LYS A 553 -29.63 30.18 1.97
C LYS A 553 -30.39 29.41 3.06
N ASP A 554 -30.65 30.04 4.20
CA ASP A 554 -31.38 29.39 5.30
C ASP A 554 -32.77 28.91 4.82
N GLY A 555 -33.00 27.60 4.87
CA GLY A 555 -34.22 26.93 4.40
C GLY A 555 -34.13 26.25 3.02
N GLU A 556 -33.06 26.47 2.25
CA GLU A 556 -32.81 25.73 1.01
C GLU A 556 -32.29 24.30 1.29
N SER A 557 -32.63 23.35 0.41
CA SER A 557 -32.12 21.99 0.43
C SER A 557 -32.20 21.35 -0.98
N GLY A 558 -31.55 20.21 -1.20
CA GLY A 558 -31.56 19.49 -2.48
C GLY A 558 -30.67 20.09 -3.59
N SER A 559 -29.98 21.21 -3.32
CA SER A 559 -28.94 21.80 -4.18
C SER A 559 -27.60 21.86 -3.43
N LEU A 560 -26.50 22.07 -4.16
CA LEU A 560 -25.20 22.45 -3.58
C LEU A 560 -24.96 23.96 -3.58
N VAL A 561 -25.73 24.74 -4.35
CA VAL A 561 -25.62 26.20 -4.45
C VAL A 561 -27.00 26.86 -4.46
N SER A 562 -27.13 28.00 -3.78
CA SER A 562 -28.34 28.84 -3.81
C SER A 562 -28.57 29.45 -5.19
N SER A 563 -29.82 29.51 -5.64
CA SER A 563 -30.20 30.22 -6.87
C SER A 563 -30.07 31.74 -6.76
N ASP A 564 -30.10 32.29 -5.55
CA ASP A 564 -29.96 33.74 -5.32
C ASP A 564 -28.53 34.24 -5.59
N LEU A 565 -27.56 33.32 -5.69
CA LEU A 565 -26.19 33.60 -6.15
C LEU A 565 -26.08 33.74 -7.69
N GLY A 566 -27.18 33.59 -8.44
CA GLY A 566 -27.24 33.82 -9.87
C GLY A 566 -27.23 32.53 -10.71
N THR A 567 -26.62 32.60 -11.90
CA THR A 567 -26.56 31.48 -12.86
C THR A 567 -25.14 30.96 -13.03
N ASN A 568 -24.99 29.73 -13.54
CA ASN A 568 -23.71 29.03 -13.68
C ASN A 568 -22.90 28.84 -12.38
N THR A 569 -23.51 29.10 -11.22
CA THR A 569 -22.85 29.09 -9.91
C THR A 569 -22.24 27.73 -9.57
N LYS A 570 -20.99 27.75 -9.13
CA LYS A 570 -20.18 26.59 -8.76
C LYS A 570 -19.44 26.88 -7.45
N ILE A 571 -19.18 25.82 -6.70
CA ILE A 571 -18.35 25.83 -5.50
C ILE A 571 -17.23 24.81 -5.65
N THR A 572 -16.00 25.22 -5.38
CA THR A 572 -14.80 24.37 -5.42
C THR A 572 -13.87 24.70 -4.26
N SER A 573 -12.87 23.85 -4.02
CA SER A 573 -11.79 24.13 -3.05
C SER A 573 -10.42 23.88 -3.68
N GLU A 574 -9.42 24.59 -3.17
CA GLU A 574 -8.01 24.41 -3.49
C GLU A 574 -7.16 24.62 -2.23
N LEU A 575 -6.04 23.92 -2.09
CA LEU A 575 -5.05 24.26 -1.06
C LEU A 575 -4.46 25.66 -1.31
N ASP A 576 -4.20 26.38 -0.22
CA ASP A 576 -3.49 27.65 -0.29
C ASP A 576 -2.00 27.36 -0.59
N PRO A 577 -1.37 27.99 -1.60
CA PRO A 577 0.04 27.74 -1.91
C PRO A 577 0.99 28.13 -0.77
N THR A 578 0.55 28.97 0.18
CA THR A 578 1.31 29.28 1.41
C THR A 578 1.12 28.24 2.53
N GLY A 579 0.15 27.34 2.40
CA GLY A 579 -0.06 26.15 3.23
C GLY A 579 0.36 24.83 2.58
N ALA A 580 0.87 24.86 1.34
CA ALA A 580 1.32 23.67 0.61
C ALA A 580 2.64 23.08 1.12
N THR A 581 3.36 23.80 1.99
CA THR A 581 4.48 23.26 2.77
C THR A 581 4.06 23.13 4.23
N ALA A 582 4.52 22.08 4.92
CA ALA A 582 4.22 21.81 6.32
C ALA A 582 4.98 22.75 7.31
N ASN A 583 5.05 24.04 7.00
CA ASN A 583 5.59 25.07 7.88
C ASN A 583 4.58 25.37 8.99
N GLN A 584 4.70 24.56 10.03
CA GLN A 584 4.31 24.86 11.40
C GLN A 584 4.59 26.33 11.72
N GLY A 585 3.56 27.07 12.13
CA GLY A 585 3.74 28.45 12.61
C GLY A 585 4.36 28.48 14.01
N ASP A 586 4.96 29.62 14.37
CA ASP A 586 5.48 29.87 15.74
C ASP A 586 4.38 29.82 16.82
N ASP A 587 3.11 29.85 16.41
CA ASP A 587 1.88 29.76 17.20
C ASP A 587 1.37 28.32 17.44
N GLY A 588 2.09 27.30 16.96
CA GLY A 588 1.94 25.92 17.46
C GLY A 588 0.69 25.16 17.03
N GLN A 589 -0.02 25.64 16.00
CA GLN A 589 -1.18 24.95 15.43
C GLN A 589 -0.89 24.43 14.03
N SER A 590 -0.51 23.15 13.95
CA SER A 590 -0.54 22.38 12.71
C SER A 590 -1.90 22.53 12.03
N SER A 591 -1.95 23.26 10.91
CA SER A 591 -3.19 23.43 10.16
C SER A 591 -2.96 23.59 8.65
N THR A 592 -3.74 22.84 7.88
CA THR A 592 -3.81 22.95 6.42
C THR A 592 -4.61 24.19 6.05
N LYS A 593 -4.00 25.10 5.28
CA LYS A 593 -4.65 26.30 4.75
C LYS A 593 -5.23 26.01 3.37
N PHE A 594 -6.47 26.41 3.13
CA PHE A 594 -7.17 26.21 1.87
C PHE A 594 -8.09 27.40 1.56
N ASN A 595 -8.56 27.48 0.33
CA ASN A 595 -9.56 28.45 -0.10
C ASN A 595 -10.75 27.73 -0.73
N VAL A 596 -11.97 28.10 -0.31
CA VAL A 596 -13.19 27.75 -1.04
C VAL A 596 -13.50 28.86 -2.03
N LYS A 597 -13.58 28.52 -3.32
CA LYS A 597 -13.95 29.43 -4.39
C LYS A 597 -15.41 29.21 -4.77
N ILE A 598 -16.15 30.31 -4.82
CA ILE A 598 -17.52 30.36 -5.35
C ILE A 598 -17.47 31.23 -6.60
N THR A 599 -17.80 30.66 -7.76
CA THR A 599 -17.78 31.34 -9.05
C THR A 599 -19.13 31.23 -9.73
N GLY A 600 -19.49 32.18 -10.58
CA GLY A 600 -20.78 32.18 -11.27
C GLY A 600 -21.03 33.47 -12.04
N THR A 601 -22.23 33.64 -12.55
CA THR A 601 -22.73 34.86 -13.19
C THR A 601 -23.82 35.48 -12.31
N GLY A 602 -23.67 36.74 -11.92
CA GLY A 602 -24.55 37.39 -10.93
C GLY A 602 -26.04 37.40 -11.33
N PRO A 603 -26.98 37.43 -10.37
CA PRO A 603 -28.41 37.52 -10.65
C PRO A 603 -28.75 38.81 -11.42
N ALA A 604 -29.89 38.79 -12.13
CA ALA A 604 -30.35 39.93 -12.95
C ALA A 604 -30.84 41.15 -12.12
N THR A 605 -31.02 40.97 -10.81
CA THR A 605 -31.49 41.99 -9.85
C THR A 605 -30.50 42.12 -8.70
N GLY A 606 -30.19 43.35 -8.30
CA GLY A 606 -29.33 43.62 -7.15
C GLY A 606 -30.00 43.26 -5.83
N GLY A 607 -29.20 42.99 -4.80
CA GLY A 607 -29.66 42.60 -3.48
C GLY A 607 -28.56 42.00 -2.60
N THR A 608 -28.85 41.85 -1.31
CA THR A 608 -27.94 41.25 -0.31
C THR A 608 -28.48 39.91 0.17
N GLY A 609 -27.65 38.88 0.13
CA GLY A 609 -27.93 37.56 0.68
C GLY A 609 -26.91 37.14 1.74
N THR A 610 -27.38 36.38 2.72
CA THR A 610 -26.54 35.66 3.68
C THR A 610 -26.75 34.17 3.48
N TYR A 611 -25.66 33.44 3.33
CA TYR A 611 -25.63 32.03 2.95
C TYR A 611 -24.82 31.22 3.97
N LYS A 612 -25.20 29.97 4.21
CA LYS A 612 -24.41 28.98 4.96
C LYS A 612 -23.49 28.26 3.98
N LEU A 613 -22.20 28.58 4.08
CA LEU A 613 -21.13 27.80 3.49
C LEU A 613 -20.91 26.56 4.37
N ARG A 614 -21.27 25.38 3.84
CA ARG A 614 -20.96 24.06 4.38
C ARG A 614 -19.65 23.57 3.80
N VAL A 615 -18.74 23.15 4.68
CA VAL A 615 -17.42 22.62 4.31
C VAL A 615 -17.23 21.30 5.02
N GLY A 616 -17.45 20.19 4.30
CA GLY A 616 -17.15 18.84 4.77
C GLY A 616 -15.73 18.43 4.44
N GLU A 617 -15.12 17.61 5.30
CA GLU A 617 -13.88 16.89 5.03
C GLU A 617 -14.03 15.37 5.33
N ASP A 618 -13.14 14.54 4.79
CA ASP A 618 -13.29 13.08 4.70
C ASP A 618 -12.39 12.25 5.63
N ASN A 619 -11.56 12.89 6.46
CA ASN A 619 -10.77 12.23 7.50
C ASN A 619 -11.60 11.85 8.75
N TYR A 620 -12.92 12.07 8.73
CA TYR A 620 -13.85 11.58 9.74
C TYR A 620 -13.68 10.06 9.96
N PRO A 621 -13.31 9.60 11.17
CA PRO A 621 -12.91 8.23 11.42
C PRO A 621 -14.13 7.31 11.44
N PHE A 622 -14.25 6.44 10.43
CA PHE A 622 -15.43 5.62 10.20
C PHE A 622 -15.09 4.16 9.83
N GLY A 623 -15.23 3.27 10.81
CA GLY A 623 -15.06 1.83 10.70
C GLY A 623 -16.37 1.07 10.45
N PRO A 624 -16.31 -0.27 10.39
CA PRO A 624 -17.45 -1.13 10.08
C PRO A 624 -18.60 -1.04 11.11
N GLU A 625 -18.33 -0.67 12.36
CA GLU A 625 -19.36 -0.49 13.39
C GLU A 625 -19.92 0.95 13.46
N GLY A 626 -19.48 1.83 12.55
CA GLY A 626 -19.94 3.21 12.45
C GLY A 626 -21.41 3.33 12.01
N LYS A 627 -22.16 4.26 12.62
CA LYS A 627 -23.53 4.57 12.22
C LYS A 627 -23.55 5.55 11.04
N LEU A 628 -24.05 5.09 9.89
CA LEU A 628 -24.31 5.94 8.73
C LEU A 628 -25.37 7.02 9.05
N VAL A 629 -25.24 8.20 8.45
CA VAL A 629 -26.22 9.28 8.50
C VAL A 629 -26.83 9.42 7.11
N ASP A 630 -28.15 9.26 7.01
CA ASP A 630 -28.91 9.26 5.74
C ASP A 630 -28.30 8.33 4.66
N GLY A 631 -27.74 7.20 5.10
CA GLY A 631 -27.09 6.19 4.25
C GLY A 631 -25.63 6.48 3.88
N ASN A 632 -25.08 7.63 4.27
CA ASN A 632 -23.72 8.07 3.96
C ASN A 632 -22.80 7.94 5.18
N LYS A 633 -21.48 7.91 4.95
CA LYS A 633 -20.50 8.13 6.02
C LYS A 633 -20.67 9.56 6.57
N PRO A 634 -20.52 9.79 7.88
CA PRO A 634 -20.39 11.14 8.41
C PRO A 634 -19.12 11.80 7.86
N GLU A 635 -19.14 13.14 7.86
CA GLU A 635 -18.01 14.02 7.56
C GLU A 635 -17.77 14.89 8.80
N ASN A 636 -16.56 15.42 9.00
CA ASN A 636 -16.43 16.58 9.88
C ASN A 636 -16.90 17.82 9.08
N VAL A 637 -17.83 18.61 9.62
CA VAL A 637 -18.55 19.65 8.85
C VAL A 637 -18.47 21.03 9.50
N GLY A 638 -17.78 21.95 8.84
CA GLY A 638 -17.85 23.38 9.14
C GLY A 638 -19.10 24.02 8.53
N LEU A 639 -19.75 24.91 9.28
CA LEU A 639 -20.89 25.72 8.82
C LEU A 639 -20.65 27.19 9.14
N THR A 640 -20.34 27.99 8.12
CA THR A 640 -19.98 29.41 8.27
C THR A 640 -20.92 30.31 7.48
N SER A 641 -21.27 31.47 8.03
CA SER A 641 -22.13 32.44 7.32
C SER A 641 -21.29 33.34 6.40
N VAL A 642 -21.66 33.41 5.12
CA VAL A 642 -21.03 34.24 4.08
C VAL A 642 -22.06 35.24 3.56
N LYS A 643 -21.71 36.52 3.51
CA LYS A 643 -22.57 37.60 3.02
C LYS A 643 -22.13 38.05 1.62
N VAL A 644 -23.04 38.00 0.64
CA VAL A 644 -22.77 38.44 -0.75
C VAL A 644 -23.83 39.44 -1.18
N THR A 645 -23.40 40.54 -1.80
CA THR A 645 -24.27 41.62 -2.29
C THR A 645 -24.00 41.89 -3.76
N PHE A 646 -25.06 41.88 -4.58
CA PHE A 646 -25.01 42.22 -5.99
C PHE A 646 -25.51 43.64 -6.24
N VAL A 647 -24.73 44.44 -6.97
CA VAL A 647 -25.01 45.85 -7.29
C VAL A 647 -25.07 46.09 -8.80
N LYS A 648 -25.69 47.20 -9.21
CA LYS A 648 -25.64 47.68 -10.59
C LYS A 648 -24.38 48.52 -10.81
N HIS A 649 -23.90 48.59 -12.05
CA HIS A 649 -22.99 49.67 -12.46
C HIS A 649 -23.66 51.03 -12.29
N ALA A 650 -22.84 52.04 -12.00
CA ALA A 650 -23.23 53.43 -11.97
C ALA A 650 -23.19 54.02 -13.38
N THR A 651 -24.24 54.76 -13.72
CA THR A 651 -24.44 55.41 -15.01
C THR A 651 -24.42 56.93 -14.87
N VAL A 652 -24.15 57.65 -15.95
CA VAL A 652 -24.38 59.09 -16.03
C VAL A 652 -25.25 59.35 -17.25
N SER A 653 -26.44 59.90 -17.03
CA SER A 653 -27.39 60.30 -18.06
C SER A 653 -27.19 61.77 -18.46
N THR A 654 -26.78 62.60 -17.49
CA THR A 654 -26.56 64.04 -17.66
C THR A 654 -25.14 64.38 -17.21
N PRO A 655 -24.17 64.50 -18.14
CA PRO A 655 -22.82 64.95 -17.82
C PRO A 655 -22.80 66.34 -17.18
N VAL A 656 -21.84 66.60 -16.30
CA VAL A 656 -21.64 67.91 -15.69
C VAL A 656 -20.86 68.80 -16.66
N SER A 657 -21.43 69.92 -17.09
CA SER A 657 -20.69 70.91 -17.88
C SER A 657 -19.64 71.59 -17.01
N VAL A 658 -18.39 71.57 -17.47
CA VAL A 658 -17.20 72.09 -16.76
C VAL A 658 -16.40 73.01 -17.67
N GLU A 659 -15.64 73.95 -17.10
CA GLU A 659 -14.88 74.93 -17.89
C GLU A 659 -13.69 74.29 -18.63
N ASN A 660 -13.11 73.22 -18.05
CA ASN A 660 -12.07 72.43 -18.70
C ASN A 660 -12.15 70.94 -18.28
N PRO A 661 -12.67 70.04 -19.14
CA PRO A 661 -12.75 68.61 -18.84
C PRO A 661 -11.41 67.87 -18.65
N ALA A 662 -10.27 68.54 -18.89
CA ALA A 662 -8.93 68.00 -18.61
C ALA A 662 -8.32 68.53 -17.28
N ASN A 663 -9.02 69.40 -16.54
CA ASN A 663 -8.56 69.96 -15.27
C ASN A 663 -9.72 70.40 -14.35
N LEU A 664 -10.54 69.43 -13.90
CA LEU A 664 -11.66 69.68 -12.99
C LEU A 664 -11.22 70.25 -11.62
N THR A 665 -11.90 71.31 -11.17
CA THR A 665 -11.83 71.87 -9.82
C THR A 665 -12.43 70.94 -8.75
N PRO A 666 -12.11 71.12 -7.45
CA PRO A 666 -12.77 70.37 -6.36
C PRO A 666 -14.30 70.45 -6.39
N GLU A 667 -14.83 71.62 -6.73
CA GLU A 667 -16.27 71.91 -6.82
C GLU A 667 -16.91 71.15 -7.99
N GLU A 668 -16.29 71.15 -9.17
CA GLU A 668 -16.75 70.36 -10.32
C GLU A 668 -16.68 68.85 -10.04
N LYS A 669 -15.65 68.37 -9.32
CA LYS A 669 -15.56 66.96 -8.88
C LYS A 669 -16.68 66.59 -7.91
N ALA A 670 -17.01 67.45 -6.95
CA ALA A 670 -18.14 67.24 -6.04
C ALA A 670 -19.48 67.23 -6.80
N ALA A 671 -19.65 68.11 -7.79
CA ALA A 671 -20.84 68.13 -8.65
C ALA A 671 -20.98 66.83 -9.47
N VAL A 672 -19.88 66.29 -10.01
CA VAL A 672 -19.86 64.99 -10.70
C VAL A 672 -20.31 63.85 -9.78
N ILE A 673 -19.80 63.78 -8.54
CA ILE A 673 -20.21 62.75 -7.55
C ILE A 673 -21.69 62.88 -7.21
N ALA A 674 -22.18 64.11 -6.98
CA ALA A 674 -23.60 64.36 -6.70
C ALA A 674 -24.50 63.97 -7.88
N GLN A 675 -24.09 64.25 -9.12
CA GLN A 675 -24.83 63.91 -10.32
C GLN A 675 -24.85 62.38 -10.58
N ILE A 676 -23.75 61.66 -10.31
CA ILE A 676 -23.71 60.19 -10.31
C ILE A 676 -24.68 59.60 -9.27
N LYS A 677 -24.65 60.10 -8.03
CA LYS A 677 -25.56 59.63 -6.96
C LYS A 677 -27.04 59.92 -7.26
N LYS A 678 -27.32 61.00 -8.00
CA LYS A 678 -28.66 61.41 -8.44
C LYS A 678 -29.19 60.55 -9.60
N ASP A 679 -28.38 60.25 -10.60
CA ASP A 679 -28.82 59.48 -11.78
C ASP A 679 -29.07 58.00 -11.46
N ASN A 680 -28.37 57.46 -10.47
CA ASN A 680 -28.51 56.07 -10.02
C ASN A 680 -29.37 55.98 -8.74
N ALA A 681 -30.50 56.68 -8.73
CA ALA A 681 -31.39 56.82 -7.58
C ALA A 681 -32.13 55.52 -7.16
N ASP A 682 -31.85 54.39 -7.78
CA ASP A 682 -32.29 53.04 -7.40
C ASP A 682 -31.15 52.15 -6.82
N ASN A 683 -29.89 52.59 -6.90
CA ASN A 683 -28.73 51.87 -6.38
C ASN A 683 -28.44 52.28 -4.93
N GLU A 684 -29.17 51.70 -3.98
CA GLU A 684 -29.04 52.02 -2.54
C GLU A 684 -27.62 51.86 -1.99
N ARG A 685 -26.83 50.90 -2.49
CA ARG A 685 -25.44 50.73 -2.05
C ARG A 685 -24.59 51.93 -2.49
N LEU A 686 -24.71 52.38 -3.75
CA LEU A 686 -23.99 53.54 -4.28
C LEU A 686 -24.34 54.84 -3.53
N LYS A 687 -25.63 55.05 -3.21
CA LYS A 687 -26.07 56.20 -2.39
C LYS A 687 -25.37 56.25 -1.03
N GLY A 688 -25.24 55.08 -0.39
CA GLY A 688 -24.63 54.93 0.93
C GLY A 688 -23.11 54.99 0.96
N LEU A 689 -22.41 55.05 -0.18
CA LEU A 689 -20.96 55.20 -0.20
C LEU A 689 -20.53 56.62 0.22
N PRO A 690 -19.47 56.77 1.03
CA PRO A 690 -18.88 58.08 1.31
C PRO A 690 -18.30 58.68 0.03
N ASP A 691 -18.19 60.00 -0.07
CA ASP A 691 -17.66 60.65 -1.28
C ASP A 691 -16.19 60.27 -1.56
N SER A 692 -15.44 59.85 -0.54
CA SER A 692 -14.10 59.26 -0.67
C SER A 692 -14.06 57.91 -1.42
N ALA A 693 -15.21 57.29 -1.70
CA ALA A 693 -15.30 56.11 -2.57
C ALA A 693 -15.15 56.45 -4.06
N PHE A 694 -15.29 57.73 -4.42
CA PHE A 694 -15.35 58.20 -5.80
C PHE A 694 -14.05 58.93 -6.16
N THR A 695 -13.19 58.28 -6.94
CA THR A 695 -11.99 58.92 -7.49
C THR A 695 -12.32 59.56 -8.83
N VAL A 696 -12.63 60.86 -8.80
CA VAL A 696 -12.84 61.67 -10.02
C VAL A 696 -11.48 62.13 -10.55
N ASN A 697 -11.10 61.61 -11.72
CA ASN A 697 -9.84 61.93 -12.39
C ASN A 697 -9.87 63.34 -13.03
N SER A 698 -8.74 63.80 -13.55
CA SER A 698 -8.66 65.09 -14.25
C SER A 698 -9.32 65.10 -15.63
N ASP A 699 -9.62 63.93 -16.21
CA ASP A 699 -10.20 63.72 -17.55
C ASP A 699 -11.73 63.47 -17.53
N GLY A 700 -12.39 63.63 -16.38
CA GLY A 700 -13.81 63.35 -16.22
C GLY A 700 -14.17 61.85 -16.14
N THR A 701 -13.19 60.94 -16.04
CA THR A 701 -13.46 59.55 -15.65
C THR A 701 -13.59 59.42 -14.13
N VAL A 702 -14.42 58.48 -13.67
CA VAL A 702 -14.66 58.25 -12.24
C VAL A 702 -14.53 56.77 -11.91
N SER A 703 -13.64 56.44 -10.97
CA SER A 703 -13.57 55.12 -10.35
C SER A 703 -14.41 55.11 -9.08
N VAL A 704 -15.22 54.06 -8.87
CA VAL A 704 -16.06 53.90 -7.66
C VAL A 704 -15.71 52.60 -6.95
N ASP A 705 -15.19 52.70 -5.73
CA ASP A 705 -14.91 51.56 -4.85
C ASP A 705 -16.14 51.21 -4.00
N TYR A 706 -16.78 50.08 -4.27
CA TYR A 706 -17.95 49.63 -3.50
C TYR A 706 -17.58 49.04 -2.12
N SER A 707 -16.30 48.78 -1.82
CA SER A 707 -15.85 48.35 -0.49
C SER A 707 -15.75 49.51 0.51
N ALA A 708 -15.57 50.73 0.02
CA ALA A 708 -15.32 51.93 0.81
C ALA A 708 -16.31 52.16 1.97
N GLY A 709 -15.78 52.57 3.12
CA GLY A 709 -16.52 52.72 4.36
C GLY A 709 -16.84 51.40 5.09
N GLY A 710 -16.55 50.24 4.49
CA GLY A 710 -16.63 48.93 5.14
C GLY A 710 -15.31 48.48 5.77
N VAL A 711 -15.39 47.65 6.82
CA VAL A 711 -14.22 46.99 7.42
C VAL A 711 -14.18 45.54 6.97
N ASN A 712 -13.03 45.09 6.44
CA ASN A 712 -12.80 43.73 5.92
C ASN A 712 -13.81 43.28 4.84
N VAL A 713 -14.23 44.22 3.97
CA VAL A 713 -15.08 43.95 2.80
C VAL A 713 -14.20 43.63 1.59
N ASP A 714 -14.65 42.71 0.74
CA ASP A 714 -14.11 42.49 -0.62
C ASP A 714 -15.14 43.05 -1.60
N GLY A 715 -14.87 44.25 -2.14
CA GLY A 715 -15.79 44.96 -3.03
C GLY A 715 -15.29 45.08 -4.46
N ALA A 716 -16.23 45.14 -5.40
CA ALA A 716 -15.94 45.46 -6.79
C ALA A 716 -15.66 46.95 -7.00
N THR A 717 -14.93 47.26 -8.07
CA THR A 717 -14.64 48.63 -8.53
C THR A 717 -15.33 48.88 -9.87
N ASP A 718 -15.96 50.03 -10.02
CA ASP A 718 -16.66 50.45 -11.24
C ASP A 718 -15.94 51.63 -11.92
N ILE A 719 -16.08 51.78 -13.24
CA ILE A 719 -15.39 52.83 -14.03
C ILE A 719 -16.37 53.53 -14.96
N ILE A 720 -16.78 54.73 -14.54
CA ILE A 720 -17.67 55.63 -15.27
C ILE A 720 -16.83 56.50 -16.21
N LYS A 721 -17.31 56.69 -17.44
CA LYS A 721 -16.70 57.56 -18.47
C LYS A 721 -17.66 58.68 -18.86
N ASN A 722 -17.12 59.75 -19.45
CA ASN A 722 -17.87 60.88 -19.99
C ASN A 722 -18.78 61.56 -18.94
N ALA A 723 -18.34 61.63 -17.67
CA ALA A 723 -19.13 62.25 -16.61
C ALA A 723 -19.18 63.79 -16.72
N THR A 724 -18.42 64.39 -17.65
CA THR A 724 -18.33 65.83 -17.90
C THR A 724 -18.41 66.21 -19.38
N THR A 725 -18.86 67.43 -19.65
CA THR A 725 -18.91 68.06 -20.99
C THR A 725 -18.18 69.41 -21.00
N ASN A 726 -17.57 69.78 -22.14
CA ASN A 726 -16.84 71.02 -22.29
C ASN A 726 -17.77 72.23 -22.47
N LEU A 727 -17.80 73.15 -21.50
CA LEU A 727 -18.62 74.35 -21.58
C LEU A 727 -18.17 75.30 -22.72
N ALA A 728 -16.88 75.29 -23.07
CA ALA A 728 -16.36 76.11 -24.16
C ALA A 728 -16.89 75.68 -25.54
N ASP A 729 -17.14 74.38 -25.75
CA ASP A 729 -17.72 73.90 -27.01
C ASP A 729 -19.18 74.34 -27.15
N THR A 730 -19.97 74.27 -26.06
CA THR A 730 -21.33 74.83 -26.02
C THR A 730 -21.35 76.34 -26.30
N ARG A 731 -20.36 77.11 -25.81
CA ARG A 731 -20.22 78.54 -26.18
C ARG A 731 -19.91 78.71 -27.68
N ASN A 732 -19.10 77.84 -28.26
CA ASN A 732 -18.71 77.93 -29.68
C ASN A 732 -19.88 77.57 -30.61
N GLU A 733 -20.66 76.54 -30.29
CA GLU A 733 -21.89 76.17 -31.02
C GLU A 733 -22.89 77.33 -31.02
N ALA A 734 -23.19 77.91 -29.85
CA ALA A 734 -24.12 79.04 -29.73
C ALA A 734 -23.66 80.29 -30.51
N LYS A 735 -22.35 80.55 -30.62
CA LYS A 735 -21.81 81.62 -31.46
C LYS A 735 -21.96 81.33 -32.96
N ALA A 736 -21.80 80.08 -33.37
CA ALA A 736 -21.95 79.67 -34.78
C ALA A 736 -23.42 79.77 -35.25
N GLU A 737 -24.38 79.51 -34.36
CA GLU A 737 -25.79 79.80 -34.62
C GLU A 737 -26.05 81.31 -34.81
N ILE A 738 -25.49 82.17 -33.95
CA ILE A 738 -25.55 83.64 -34.11
C ILE A 738 -24.90 84.11 -35.41
N ASP A 739 -23.76 83.54 -35.84
CA ASP A 739 -23.14 83.85 -37.13
C ASP A 739 -24.00 83.43 -38.32
N THR A 740 -24.62 82.24 -38.25
CA THR A 740 -25.55 81.74 -39.26
C THR A 740 -26.74 82.69 -39.40
N LYS A 741 -27.35 83.05 -38.28
CA LYS A 741 -28.49 83.98 -38.19
C LYS A 741 -28.13 85.37 -38.71
N LEU A 742 -26.96 85.91 -38.35
CA LEU A 742 -26.43 87.17 -38.88
C LEU A 742 -26.32 87.16 -40.42
N ALA A 743 -25.83 86.05 -41.01
CA ALA A 743 -25.68 85.93 -42.45
C ALA A 743 -27.02 85.92 -43.19
N GLU A 744 -28.07 85.32 -42.61
CA GLU A 744 -29.45 85.38 -43.14
C GLU A 744 -29.97 86.83 -43.18
N HIS A 745 -29.91 87.54 -42.05
CA HIS A 745 -30.42 88.92 -41.94
C HIS A 745 -29.66 89.90 -42.83
N LYS A 746 -28.33 89.77 -42.95
CA LYS A 746 -27.53 90.60 -43.88
C LYS A 746 -28.01 90.42 -45.32
N LYS A 747 -28.19 89.17 -45.76
CA LYS A 747 -28.70 88.85 -47.10
C LYS A 747 -30.11 89.40 -47.35
N ALA A 748 -30.97 89.43 -46.34
CA ALA A 748 -32.29 90.03 -46.43
C ALA A 748 -32.23 91.57 -46.58
N ILE A 749 -31.42 92.26 -45.77
CA ILE A 749 -31.16 93.71 -45.90
C ILE A 749 -30.59 94.08 -47.28
N GLU A 750 -29.66 93.28 -47.81
CA GLU A 750 -29.12 93.47 -49.16
C GLU A 750 -30.17 93.25 -50.26
N ALA A 751 -30.96 92.18 -50.17
CA ALA A 751 -32.09 91.97 -51.07
C ALA A 751 -33.10 93.13 -51.00
N LYS A 752 -33.28 93.75 -49.82
CA LYS A 752 -34.17 94.90 -49.63
C LYS A 752 -33.63 96.20 -50.21
N ARG A 753 -32.32 96.42 -50.09
CA ARG A 753 -31.59 97.50 -50.78
C ARG A 753 -31.77 97.37 -52.29
N ASP A 754 -31.61 96.18 -52.84
CA ASP A 754 -31.63 95.95 -54.28
C ASP A 754 -33.07 95.97 -54.86
N GLU A 755 -34.06 95.46 -54.10
CA GLU A 755 -35.50 95.68 -54.36
C GLU A 755 -35.84 97.19 -54.41
N ALA A 756 -35.25 97.98 -53.51
CA ALA A 756 -35.43 99.43 -53.49
C ALA A 756 -34.71 100.13 -54.65
N PHE A 757 -33.53 99.67 -55.06
CA PHE A 757 -32.77 100.20 -56.19
C PHE A 757 -33.48 100.00 -57.54
N SER A 758 -33.95 98.78 -57.85
CA SER A 758 -34.73 98.54 -59.09
C SER A 758 -35.93 99.48 -59.16
N LYS A 759 -36.71 99.55 -58.07
CA LYS A 759 -37.88 100.43 -57.98
C LYS A 759 -37.55 101.93 -57.85
N ILE A 760 -36.28 102.33 -57.99
CA ILE A 760 -35.82 103.71 -58.19
C ILE A 760 -35.39 103.92 -59.64
N ASP A 761 -34.75 102.93 -60.28
CA ASP A 761 -34.44 102.96 -61.72
C ASP A 761 -35.69 102.97 -62.59
N ASP A 762 -36.69 102.15 -62.25
CA ASP A 762 -37.99 102.05 -62.92
C ASP A 762 -38.85 103.34 -62.74
N ASP A 763 -38.48 104.26 -61.84
CA ASP A 763 -39.18 105.53 -61.65
C ASP A 763 -38.79 106.54 -62.74
N ILE A 764 -39.52 106.46 -63.86
CA ILE A 764 -39.44 107.39 -65.00
C ILE A 764 -39.71 108.85 -64.64
N SER A 765 -40.25 109.13 -63.44
CA SER A 765 -40.59 110.48 -62.99
C SER A 765 -39.45 111.20 -62.27
N LEU A 766 -38.26 110.58 -62.19
CA LEU A 766 -37.03 111.12 -61.63
C LEU A 766 -35.99 111.47 -62.72
N ARG A 767 -35.18 112.50 -62.49
CA ARG A 767 -33.95 112.76 -63.26
C ARG A 767 -32.81 111.83 -62.81
N ALA A 768 -31.76 111.69 -63.62
CA ALA A 768 -30.61 110.83 -63.31
C ALA A 768 -29.95 111.21 -61.96
N GLU A 769 -29.73 112.50 -61.72
CA GLU A 769 -29.22 113.06 -60.44
C GLU A 769 -30.10 112.67 -59.24
N GLN A 770 -31.43 112.67 -59.42
CA GLN A 770 -32.39 112.32 -58.37
C GLN A 770 -32.44 110.82 -58.12
N ARG A 771 -32.31 109.98 -59.16
CA ARG A 771 -32.13 108.52 -59.00
C ARG A 771 -30.85 108.20 -58.24
N GLN A 772 -29.74 108.85 -58.58
CA GLN A 772 -28.47 108.65 -57.86
C GLN A 772 -28.61 109.05 -56.39
N ALA A 773 -29.06 110.27 -56.09
CA ALA A 773 -29.21 110.75 -54.72
C ALA A 773 -30.24 109.96 -53.88
N ALA A 774 -31.19 109.27 -54.53
CA ALA A 774 -32.11 108.33 -53.88
C ALA A 774 -31.45 106.97 -53.62
N LYS A 775 -30.66 106.45 -54.58
CA LYS A 775 -29.82 105.26 -54.39
C LYS A 775 -28.81 105.46 -53.28
N ASP A 776 -28.09 106.59 -53.24
CA ASP A 776 -27.11 106.90 -52.20
C ASP A 776 -27.74 106.90 -50.80
N ALA A 777 -28.97 107.41 -50.67
CA ALA A 777 -29.73 107.43 -49.41
C ALA A 777 -30.27 106.05 -48.99
N VAL A 778 -30.55 105.16 -49.94
CA VAL A 778 -30.89 103.75 -49.68
C VAL A 778 -29.64 102.93 -49.35
N ALA A 779 -28.52 103.19 -50.03
CA ALA A 779 -27.22 102.58 -49.76
C ALA A 779 -26.71 102.92 -48.35
N ALA A 780 -26.83 104.19 -47.93
CA ALA A 780 -26.53 104.62 -46.57
C ALA A 780 -27.39 103.90 -45.53
N ALA A 781 -28.73 103.91 -45.70
CA ALA A 781 -29.64 103.24 -44.77
C ALA A 781 -29.42 101.71 -44.69
N ALA A 782 -29.04 101.07 -45.80
CA ALA A 782 -28.64 99.67 -45.81
C ALA A 782 -27.29 99.45 -45.11
N GLY A 783 -26.31 100.33 -45.31
CA GLY A 783 -25.02 100.28 -44.62
C GLY A 783 -25.15 100.45 -43.10
N ASP A 784 -25.99 101.39 -42.65
CA ASP A 784 -26.31 101.58 -41.24
C ASP A 784 -27.02 100.33 -40.65
N ALA A 785 -27.95 99.72 -41.39
CA ALA A 785 -28.64 98.50 -40.96
C ALA A 785 -27.71 97.28 -40.88
N LEU A 786 -26.82 97.08 -41.87
CA LEU A 786 -25.81 96.01 -41.86
C LEU A 786 -24.83 96.19 -40.69
N LYS A 787 -24.46 97.43 -40.38
CA LYS A 787 -23.60 97.76 -39.23
C LYS A 787 -24.29 97.50 -37.90
N GLU A 788 -25.59 97.80 -37.77
CA GLU A 788 -26.33 97.51 -36.54
C GLU A 788 -26.53 96.00 -36.34
N LEU A 789 -26.71 95.22 -37.42
CA LEU A 789 -26.67 93.75 -37.35
C LEU A 789 -25.31 93.23 -36.84
N ASP A 790 -24.19 93.78 -37.33
CA ASP A 790 -22.85 93.45 -36.81
C ASP A 790 -22.67 93.84 -35.33
N ASN A 791 -23.18 95.00 -34.91
CA ASN A 791 -23.19 95.41 -33.50
C ASN A 791 -23.96 94.38 -32.64
N LYS A 792 -25.17 93.99 -33.05
CA LYS A 792 -26.03 93.08 -32.28
C LYS A 792 -25.51 91.64 -32.23
N ALA A 793 -24.90 91.14 -33.30
CA ALA A 793 -24.18 89.87 -33.26
C ALA A 793 -22.97 89.93 -32.30
N THR A 794 -22.23 91.04 -32.28
CA THR A 794 -21.11 91.23 -31.35
C THR A 794 -21.59 91.26 -29.89
N GLU A 795 -22.65 92.04 -29.59
CA GLU A 795 -23.31 92.08 -28.27
C GLU A 795 -23.84 90.70 -27.82
N ALA A 796 -24.32 89.87 -28.74
CA ALA A 796 -24.79 88.51 -28.45
C ALA A 796 -23.62 87.57 -28.09
N LYS A 797 -22.57 87.54 -28.92
CA LYS A 797 -21.38 86.72 -28.66
C LYS A 797 -20.68 87.11 -27.36
N GLU A 798 -20.57 88.41 -27.07
CA GLU A 798 -20.05 88.90 -25.78
C GLU A 798 -20.85 88.41 -24.56
N LYS A 799 -22.16 88.17 -24.69
CA LYS A 799 -22.99 87.61 -23.60
C LYS A 799 -22.78 86.11 -23.48
N ILE A 800 -22.66 85.40 -24.61
CA ILE A 800 -22.32 83.96 -24.65
C ILE A 800 -20.93 83.70 -24.04
N ASP A 801 -19.94 84.57 -24.31
CA ASP A 801 -18.60 84.48 -23.70
C ASP A 801 -18.58 84.74 -22.20
N LYS A 802 -19.52 85.54 -21.68
CA LYS A 802 -19.65 85.85 -20.25
C LYS A 802 -20.54 84.87 -19.48
N ALA A 803 -21.18 83.92 -20.17
CA ALA A 803 -22.05 82.92 -19.57
C ALA A 803 -21.24 81.82 -18.87
N THR A 804 -21.64 81.48 -17.64
CA THR A 804 -20.96 80.52 -16.76
C THR A 804 -21.65 79.15 -16.70
N THR A 805 -22.84 79.04 -17.29
CA THR A 805 -23.63 77.81 -17.35
C THR A 805 -24.26 77.59 -18.73
N ALA A 806 -24.61 76.35 -19.06
CA ALA A 806 -25.29 76.03 -20.32
C ALA A 806 -26.66 76.73 -20.48
N SER A 807 -27.36 77.01 -19.37
CA SER A 807 -28.61 77.80 -19.41
C SER A 807 -28.33 79.24 -19.81
N GLU A 808 -27.36 79.90 -19.16
CA GLU A 808 -26.99 81.28 -19.49
C GLU A 808 -26.47 81.42 -20.94
N ILE A 809 -25.80 80.40 -21.48
CA ILE A 809 -25.39 80.37 -22.89
C ILE A 809 -26.63 80.36 -23.80
N ASN A 810 -27.60 79.48 -23.53
CA ASN A 810 -28.83 79.39 -24.32
C ASN A 810 -29.69 80.66 -24.21
N ASP A 811 -29.80 81.22 -23.01
CA ASP A 811 -30.52 82.48 -22.76
C ASP A 811 -29.83 83.66 -23.46
N ALA A 812 -28.49 83.72 -23.44
CA ALA A 812 -27.72 84.72 -24.19
C ALA A 812 -27.90 84.58 -25.71
N LYS A 813 -27.90 83.34 -26.23
CA LYS A 813 -28.15 83.04 -27.65
C LYS A 813 -29.55 83.48 -28.09
N THR A 814 -30.58 83.02 -27.38
CA THR A 814 -31.99 83.32 -27.70
C THR A 814 -32.27 84.83 -27.66
N ASN A 815 -31.71 85.54 -26.66
CA ASN A 815 -31.78 87.00 -26.63
C ASN A 815 -30.98 87.65 -27.79
N GLY A 816 -29.88 87.06 -28.22
CA GLY A 816 -29.11 87.51 -29.39
C GLY A 816 -29.91 87.41 -30.70
N GLU A 817 -30.55 86.28 -30.95
CA GLU A 817 -31.42 86.02 -32.11
C GLU A 817 -32.55 87.05 -32.19
N ILE A 818 -33.29 87.26 -31.09
CA ILE A 818 -34.38 88.25 -31.00
C ILE A 818 -33.89 89.68 -31.31
N ASN A 819 -32.67 90.03 -30.91
CA ASN A 819 -32.06 91.33 -31.20
C ASN A 819 -31.68 91.47 -32.68
N LEU A 820 -31.28 90.38 -33.36
CA LEU A 820 -30.99 90.38 -34.80
C LEU A 820 -32.27 90.49 -35.63
N ASP A 821 -33.31 89.70 -35.32
CA ASP A 821 -34.65 89.81 -35.95
C ASP A 821 -35.19 91.26 -35.83
N SER A 822 -35.01 91.87 -34.65
CA SER A 822 -35.42 93.26 -34.39
C SER A 822 -34.63 94.29 -35.19
N ALA A 823 -33.32 94.10 -35.33
CA ALA A 823 -32.45 95.00 -36.10
C ALA A 823 -32.74 94.93 -37.61
N GLU A 824 -33.02 93.73 -38.15
CA GLU A 824 -33.45 93.57 -39.55
C GLU A 824 -34.74 94.37 -39.82
N ALA A 825 -35.77 94.18 -38.98
CA ALA A 825 -37.07 94.84 -39.14
C ALA A 825 -36.96 96.39 -39.06
N VAL A 826 -36.04 96.91 -38.25
CA VAL A 826 -35.72 98.36 -38.22
C VAL A 826 -34.98 98.80 -39.48
N GLY A 827 -34.02 98.00 -39.97
CA GLY A 827 -33.27 98.25 -41.20
C GLY A 827 -34.14 98.28 -42.46
N GLU A 828 -34.98 97.26 -42.67
CA GLU A 828 -35.99 97.23 -43.74
C GLU A 828 -36.86 98.50 -43.71
N LYS A 829 -37.32 98.90 -42.52
CA LYS A 829 -38.17 100.08 -42.32
C LYS A 829 -37.44 101.37 -42.68
N ALA A 830 -36.16 101.48 -42.33
CA ALA A 830 -35.30 102.61 -42.69
C ALA A 830 -35.09 102.72 -44.21
N ILE A 831 -34.74 101.62 -44.89
CA ILE A 831 -34.64 101.55 -46.36
C ILE A 831 -35.94 102.02 -47.03
N ASN A 832 -37.08 101.48 -46.57
CA ASN A 832 -38.42 101.87 -47.05
C ASN A 832 -38.80 103.33 -46.74
N GLN A 833 -38.14 103.99 -45.77
CA GLN A 833 -38.37 105.39 -45.44
C GLN A 833 -37.46 106.33 -46.25
N SER A 834 -36.17 106.00 -46.42
CA SER A 834 -35.23 106.74 -47.27
C SER A 834 -35.75 106.87 -48.71
N LYS A 835 -36.29 105.78 -49.28
CA LYS A 835 -36.95 105.80 -50.58
C LYS A 835 -38.10 106.83 -50.65
N ARG A 836 -39.03 106.78 -49.69
CA ARG A 836 -40.23 107.65 -49.67
C ARG A 836 -39.90 109.13 -49.45
N ASN A 837 -38.88 109.43 -48.65
CA ASN A 837 -38.50 110.81 -48.35
C ASN A 837 -37.90 111.53 -49.57
N ARG A 838 -37.06 110.86 -50.37
CA ARG A 838 -36.50 111.44 -51.61
C ARG A 838 -37.54 111.60 -52.73
N GLN A 839 -38.50 110.67 -52.86
CA GLN A 839 -39.62 110.84 -53.80
C GLN A 839 -40.53 112.04 -53.45
N ARG A 840 -40.52 112.51 -52.19
CA ARG A 840 -41.23 113.71 -51.74
C ARG A 840 -40.48 115.03 -51.92
N THR A 841 -39.20 115.03 -52.32
CA THR A 841 -38.45 116.26 -52.66
C THR A 841 -38.83 116.76 -54.05
N LYS A 842 -40.12 117.07 -54.23
CA LYS A 842 -40.78 117.37 -55.52
C LYS A 842 -41.64 118.64 -55.45
N ALA A 843 -41.25 119.55 -54.55
CA ALA A 843 -41.70 120.92 -54.38
C ALA A 843 -40.44 121.80 -54.31
#